data_AF-A0A662X975-F1
#
_entry.id   AF-A0A662X975-F1
#
_cell.length_a   1.000
_cell.length_b   1.000
_cell.length_c   1.000
_cell.angle_alpha   90.00
_cell.angle_beta   90.00
_cell.angle_gamma   90.00
#
_symmetry.space_group_name_H-M   'P 1'
#
loop_
_entity.id
_entity.type
_entity.pdbx_description
1 polymer ?
#
loop_
_entity_poly.entity_id
_entity_poly.type
_entity_poly.pdbx_seq_one_letter_code
_entity_poly.pdbx_strand_id
1 'polypeptide(L)'
;MLARVREDKDRGLTRKKFCLAASVLLAVAAVITIVVVLTQQSGDGDGNATTSVDSLTLPRMAVANLTLVGGFTVDSAKEQCLTLGWIPTGVNWETSSSIRASYLCMQQSLPVGEDEVEAVDLDGTSVLRRLAVLPDAESCPSNMTQLANPRANVLVCVDFISASEAFSTQQYAMDLMTTSEAFYSHDTPGWVTWPVDLKLDDTDETSVFLSVRYPVRPITALQVLSDVASDTVYAACEDLEPIGAWESPEFVLRSESESVTTTNDIVCIRRLQAGDVSTSVLLDTTVILPSETCPVLAGNATSTEITSDRIKVCAEWGVIPSNNSSNPSNAPFVVELAQYHTIEAITDTNASTAIPGNWSLIGDTPTGDIHKYFLVRKSMISNSSGDETGVGEIEDGTVTSTVEATRNQTALSFRVLQIADLHLTGDPDYPCSSGPTGAIRASILEAASVIARELKQANGSSNSTSASDPLYNRCREALTIAFLDELLDVEQPDFVVFSGDNVHTSDATNHSLAIGTFTDRVESRGIPWAAVFGNHDTEGGFDREEMLELMTSNRQFAHVKYGPRGIDGVGNYEVEVVAPVAGAWGSEGSTVFRMYFLDSHANIDAQRFPLVADPSSYDWVKETQIDFYRELARSHAAEASETSNATNSSIPAVMFFHIPLAEYALASSSDRIGEKHEATASAEVNCGLFSALVELGDVKATFVGHDHVNEYCYLRQGVQLCYGGGIGLGRAYGLRNFDRRARVIEWSLDSEQKHTIRSWKRHFQDPTQIQSLEVLYSE
;
A
#
# COMPACT_ATOMS: atom_id res chain seq x y z
N MET A 1 61.09 -19.61 11.45
CA MET A 1 62.19 -18.76 11.95
C MET A 1 62.54 -17.76 10.85
N LEU A 2 62.27 -16.47 11.04
CA LEU A 2 63.24 -15.48 11.56
C LEU A 2 64.46 -15.36 10.60
N ALA A 3 64.40 -14.44 9.63
CA ALA A 3 64.99 -13.08 9.69
C ALA A 3 66.43 -13.08 9.10
N ARG A 4 67.01 -12.00 8.53
CA ARG A 4 66.76 -10.54 8.59
C ARG A 4 67.62 -9.82 7.49
N VAL A 5 67.52 -8.48 7.40
CA VAL A 5 68.45 -7.51 6.72
C VAL A 5 68.22 -7.29 5.20
N ARG A 6 67.69 -6.14 4.72
CA ARG A 6 68.29 -4.77 4.47
C ARG A 6 69.14 -4.72 3.16
N GLU A 7 69.20 -3.65 2.33
CA GLU A 7 68.68 -2.27 2.38
C GLU A 7 68.68 -1.62 0.95
N ASP A 8 67.84 -0.61 0.73
CA ASP A 8 67.95 0.54 -0.21
C ASP A 8 67.88 0.48 -1.78
N LYS A 9 66.94 1.31 -2.28
CA LYS A 9 66.98 2.27 -3.43
C LYS A 9 66.58 2.00 -4.90
N ASP A 10 65.58 2.81 -5.27
CA ASP A 10 65.35 3.59 -6.51
C ASP A 10 64.82 2.98 -7.84
N ARG A 11 63.53 3.28 -8.09
CA ARG A 11 62.93 3.94 -9.28
C ARG A 11 63.41 3.57 -10.71
N GLY A 12 62.47 3.12 -11.55
CA GLY A 12 62.69 3.04 -13.01
C GLY A 12 61.49 2.56 -13.86
N LEU A 13 60.33 3.21 -13.75
CA LEU A 13 59.10 2.82 -14.46
C LEU A 13 59.10 3.26 -15.95
N THR A 14 58.73 2.38 -16.91
CA THR A 14 57.58 2.56 -17.86
C THR A 14 57.51 1.60 -19.06
N ARG A 15 56.27 1.22 -19.40
CA ARG A 15 55.69 0.84 -20.72
C ARG A 15 56.33 -0.27 -21.59
N LYS A 16 55.52 -1.32 -21.85
CA LYS A 16 55.37 -1.96 -23.17
C LYS A 16 53.90 -2.35 -23.46
N LYS A 17 53.41 -2.03 -24.66
CA LYS A 17 52.26 -2.64 -25.36
C LYS A 17 52.64 -2.77 -26.85
N PHE A 18 51.96 -3.67 -27.56
CA PHE A 18 51.96 -3.93 -29.02
C PHE A 18 53.15 -4.65 -29.70
N CYS A 19 52.81 -5.80 -30.30
CA CYS A 19 53.16 -6.34 -31.64
C CYS A 19 52.18 -7.52 -31.90
N LEU A 20 51.32 -7.50 -32.95
CA LEU A 20 51.50 -8.07 -34.31
C LEU A 20 51.58 -9.63 -34.37
N ALA A 21 51.02 -10.37 -35.34
CA ALA A 21 49.88 -10.22 -36.27
C ALA A 21 49.71 -11.51 -37.16
N ALA A 22 48.56 -11.60 -37.85
CA ALA A 22 48.31 -12.30 -39.13
C ALA A 22 48.18 -13.85 -39.22
N SER A 23 47.04 -14.30 -39.75
CA SER A 23 46.90 -15.24 -40.90
C SER A 23 45.46 -15.19 -41.46
N VAL A 24 45.27 -15.53 -42.75
CA VAL A 24 44.06 -15.24 -43.56
C VAL A 24 43.59 -16.51 -44.29
N LEU A 25 42.26 -16.72 -44.45
CA LEU A 25 41.60 -17.22 -45.68
C LEU A 25 40.07 -17.42 -45.54
N LEU A 26 39.28 -16.83 -46.46
CA LEU A 26 37.87 -17.14 -46.84
C LEU A 26 36.78 -16.94 -45.74
N ALA A 27 35.52 -16.53 -45.95
CA ALA A 27 34.75 -15.82 -47.00
C ALA A 27 33.33 -15.53 -46.39
N VAL A 28 32.50 -14.53 -46.74
CA VAL A 28 32.56 -13.40 -47.70
C VAL A 28 31.60 -12.25 -47.24
N ALA A 29 31.57 -11.15 -48.00
CA ALA A 29 30.69 -9.95 -47.94
C ALA A 29 29.16 -10.19 -47.95
N ALA A 30 28.24 -9.21 -47.72
CA ALA A 30 28.22 -7.89 -47.04
C ALA A 30 26.81 -7.23 -47.21
N VAL A 31 26.66 -5.98 -46.74
CA VAL A 31 25.70 -4.91 -47.15
C VAL A 31 24.48 -4.63 -46.25
N ILE A 32 24.41 -3.36 -45.83
CA ILE A 32 23.32 -2.62 -45.17
C ILE A 32 22.36 -2.07 -46.25
N THR A 33 21.03 -2.18 -46.06
CA THR A 33 20.07 -1.21 -46.66
C THR A 33 18.79 -1.06 -45.82
N ILE A 34 18.31 0.18 -45.71
CA ILE A 34 17.02 0.61 -45.12
C ILE A 34 15.87 0.37 -46.12
N VAL A 35 14.67 -0.01 -45.66
CA VAL A 35 13.41 0.16 -46.43
C VAL A 35 12.27 0.63 -45.51
N VAL A 36 11.44 1.51 -46.05
CA VAL A 36 10.26 2.16 -45.45
C VAL A 36 8.96 1.53 -46.01
N VAL A 37 7.94 1.40 -45.14
CA VAL A 37 6.47 1.36 -45.36
C VAL A 37 5.92 1.11 -46.78
N LEU A 38 4.94 0.18 -46.93
CA LEU A 38 3.64 0.42 -47.61
C LEU A 38 2.64 -0.78 -47.61
N THR A 39 1.44 -0.52 -47.07
CA THR A 39 0.07 -0.98 -47.48
C THR A 39 -0.33 -2.46 -47.70
N GLN A 40 -1.37 -2.86 -46.94
CA GLN A 40 -2.59 -3.61 -47.33
C GLN A 40 -2.64 -4.39 -48.68
N GLN A 41 -2.95 -5.69 -48.60
CA GLN A 41 -4.05 -6.28 -49.40
C GLN A 41 -4.63 -7.57 -48.79
N SER A 42 -5.89 -7.85 -49.12
CA SER A 42 -6.80 -8.86 -48.55
C SER A 42 -6.68 -10.26 -49.15
N GLY A 43 -7.02 -11.29 -48.36
CA GLY A 43 -7.33 -12.66 -48.83
C GLY A 43 -7.99 -13.50 -47.73
N ASP A 44 -9.12 -14.14 -48.05
CA ASP A 44 -10.02 -14.78 -47.08
C ASP A 44 -9.51 -16.13 -46.52
N GLY A 45 -9.95 -16.42 -45.29
CA GLY A 45 -10.50 -17.74 -44.94
C GLY A 45 -9.54 -18.86 -44.52
N ASP A 46 -9.32 -18.99 -43.21
CA ASP A 46 -9.79 -20.19 -42.52
C ASP A 46 -9.98 -19.93 -41.01
N GLY A 47 -11.00 -20.54 -40.43
CA GLY A 47 -11.41 -20.27 -39.05
C GLY A 47 -10.53 -21.00 -38.03
N ASN A 48 -9.77 -20.24 -37.25
CA ASN A 48 -9.35 -20.67 -35.93
C ASN A 48 -9.57 -19.52 -34.95
N ALA A 49 -10.42 -19.71 -33.95
CA ALA A 49 -10.72 -18.70 -32.95
C ALA A 49 -9.54 -18.60 -31.98
N THR A 50 -8.54 -17.78 -32.32
CA THR A 50 -7.56 -17.30 -31.35
C THR A 50 -8.31 -16.51 -30.29
N THR A 51 -8.43 -17.11 -29.12
CA THR A 51 -8.95 -16.47 -27.90
C THR A 51 -8.13 -15.22 -27.62
N SER A 52 -8.70 -14.05 -27.92
CA SER A 52 -8.21 -12.77 -27.41
C SER A 52 -8.41 -12.77 -25.91
N VAL A 53 -7.34 -13.05 -25.16
CA VAL A 53 -7.29 -12.81 -23.72
C VAL A 53 -7.11 -11.30 -23.54
N ASP A 54 -8.21 -10.57 -23.69
CA ASP A 54 -8.32 -9.20 -23.20
C ASP A 54 -8.44 -9.25 -21.68
N SER A 55 -7.33 -9.04 -20.99
CA SER A 55 -7.33 -8.44 -19.66
C SER A 55 -5.99 -7.76 -19.42
N LEU A 56 -5.98 -6.78 -18.52
CA LEU A 56 -4.80 -6.01 -18.14
C LEU A 56 -3.62 -6.95 -17.86
N THR A 57 -2.43 -6.57 -18.33
CA THR A 57 -1.17 -7.13 -17.83
C THR A 57 -0.92 -6.61 -16.40
N LEU A 58 -1.77 -7.06 -15.47
CA LEU A 58 -1.58 -6.87 -14.05
C LEU A 58 -0.19 -7.44 -13.69
N PRO A 59 0.71 -6.66 -13.07
CA PRO A 59 1.99 -7.18 -12.62
C PRO A 59 1.71 -8.34 -11.66
N ARG A 60 2.20 -9.53 -12.02
CA ARG A 60 1.79 -10.78 -11.39
C ARG A 60 2.47 -10.95 -10.03
N MET A 61 1.93 -10.24 -9.05
CA MET A 61 2.34 -10.31 -7.65
C MET A 61 2.08 -11.70 -7.10
N ALA A 62 3.12 -12.35 -6.62
CA ALA A 62 3.02 -13.58 -5.84
C ALA A 62 4.20 -13.65 -4.88
N VAL A 63 4.02 -14.38 -3.79
CA VAL A 63 5.08 -14.65 -2.83
C VAL A 63 5.96 -15.74 -3.42
N ALA A 64 7.12 -15.34 -3.94
CA ALA A 64 8.08 -16.25 -4.54
C ALA A 64 8.85 -17.06 -3.48
N ASN A 65 9.01 -16.52 -2.28
CA ASN A 65 9.70 -17.21 -1.18
C ASN A 65 9.29 -16.66 0.20
N LEU A 66 9.54 -17.45 1.24
CA LEU A 66 9.18 -17.15 2.62
C LEU A 66 10.21 -17.75 3.57
N THR A 67 10.69 -17.00 4.57
CA THR A 67 11.72 -17.47 5.51
C THR A 67 11.62 -16.78 6.86
N LEU A 68 12.15 -17.42 7.90
CA LEU A 68 12.30 -16.83 9.22
C LEU A 68 13.73 -16.28 9.40
N VAL A 69 13.83 -15.04 9.85
CA VAL A 69 15.12 -14.35 10.07
C VAL A 69 15.22 -13.86 11.51
N GLY A 70 16.26 -14.33 12.22
CA GLY A 70 16.51 -13.99 13.63
C GLY A 70 17.59 -12.93 13.84
N GLY A 71 17.37 -11.98 14.74
CA GLY A 71 18.31 -10.93 15.17
C GLY A 71 18.43 -10.85 16.70
N PHE A 72 19.40 -10.07 17.21
CA PHE A 72 19.59 -9.86 18.65
C PHE A 72 18.61 -8.82 19.25
N THR A 73 18.04 -7.98 18.39
CA THR A 73 16.95 -7.02 18.66
C THR A 73 15.93 -7.08 17.52
N VAL A 74 14.73 -6.54 17.75
CA VAL A 74 13.68 -6.37 16.72
C VAL A 74 14.25 -5.70 15.46
N ASP A 75 14.90 -4.54 15.62
CA ASP A 75 15.49 -3.80 14.50
C ASP A 75 16.51 -4.64 13.73
N SER A 76 17.38 -5.38 14.43
CA SER A 76 18.39 -6.22 13.78
C SER A 76 17.79 -7.44 13.05
N ALA A 77 16.57 -7.84 13.35
CA ALA A 77 15.85 -8.88 12.62
C ALA A 77 15.17 -8.27 11.38
N LYS A 78 14.47 -7.13 11.53
CA LYS A 78 13.91 -6.35 10.42
C LYS A 78 14.99 -6.00 9.38
N GLU A 79 16.12 -5.43 9.82
CA GLU A 79 17.28 -5.10 8.97
C GLU A 79 17.88 -6.31 8.24
N GLN A 80 17.79 -7.52 8.80
CA GLN A 80 18.24 -8.73 8.11
C GLN A 80 17.23 -9.20 7.03
N CYS A 81 15.91 -9.02 7.22
CA CYS A 81 14.95 -9.17 6.10
C CYS A 81 15.34 -8.24 4.95
N LEU A 82 15.54 -6.95 5.26
CA LEU A 82 15.87 -5.92 4.27
C LEU A 82 17.22 -6.18 3.58
N THR A 83 18.22 -6.68 4.32
CA THR A 83 19.54 -7.08 3.77
C THR A 83 19.43 -8.22 2.75
N LEU A 84 18.42 -9.09 2.85
CA LEU A 84 18.12 -10.12 1.85
C LEU A 84 17.32 -9.59 0.66
N GLY A 85 16.80 -8.35 0.73
CA GLY A 85 15.84 -7.77 -0.21
C GLY A 85 14.39 -8.20 0.04
N TRP A 86 14.07 -8.67 1.25
CA TRP A 86 12.78 -9.29 1.60
C TRP A 86 12.01 -8.39 2.58
N ILE A 87 10.68 -8.42 2.52
CA ILE A 87 9.80 -7.60 3.36
C ILE A 87 9.52 -8.32 4.69
N PRO A 88 9.74 -7.71 5.87
CA PRO A 88 9.21 -8.22 7.13
C PRO A 88 7.69 -8.14 7.16
N THR A 89 6.99 -9.21 7.55
CA THR A 89 5.52 -9.29 7.42
C THR A 89 4.73 -8.58 8.54
N GLY A 90 5.37 -7.97 9.54
CA GLY A 90 4.67 -7.19 10.57
C GLY A 90 5.29 -7.28 11.96
N VAL A 91 4.92 -8.29 12.75
CA VAL A 91 5.36 -8.44 14.16
C VAL A 91 6.44 -9.53 14.37
N ASN A 92 7.14 -9.44 15.51
CA ASN A 92 8.10 -10.44 15.98
C ASN A 92 7.41 -11.80 16.26
N TRP A 93 7.93 -12.88 15.67
CA TRP A 93 7.48 -14.26 15.82
C TRP A 93 7.91 -14.92 17.15
N GLU A 94 9.03 -14.50 17.76
CA GLU A 94 9.55 -15.16 18.98
C GLU A 94 9.07 -14.53 20.29
N THR A 95 8.92 -15.38 21.31
CA THR A 95 8.37 -15.07 22.64
C THR A 95 9.25 -14.12 23.45
N SER A 96 8.68 -13.53 24.50
CA SER A 96 9.37 -12.60 25.42
C SER A 96 10.55 -13.23 26.18
N SER A 97 10.62 -14.56 26.19
CA SER A 97 11.69 -15.35 26.82
C SER A 97 12.93 -15.56 25.95
N SER A 98 12.85 -15.26 24.66
CA SER A 98 13.96 -15.34 23.71
C SER A 98 14.98 -14.20 23.94
N ILE A 99 16.25 -14.46 23.65
CA ILE A 99 17.31 -13.41 23.60
C ILE A 99 17.40 -12.83 22.16
N ARG A 100 16.40 -13.12 21.31
CA ARG A 100 16.43 -12.85 19.87
C ARG A 100 15.03 -12.58 19.34
N ALA A 101 14.85 -11.47 18.64
CA ALA A 101 13.65 -11.28 17.83
C ALA A 101 13.80 -12.08 16.53
N SER A 102 12.70 -12.63 16.04
CA SER A 102 12.65 -13.35 14.77
C SER A 102 11.50 -12.83 13.93
N TYR A 103 11.73 -12.56 12.65
CA TYR A 103 10.73 -12.01 11.74
C TYR A 103 10.50 -12.97 10.58
N LEU A 104 9.23 -13.24 10.29
CA LEU A 104 8.85 -13.80 9.01
C LEU A 104 9.12 -12.73 7.94
N CYS A 105 9.95 -13.07 6.96
CA CYS A 105 10.23 -12.22 5.82
C CYS A 105 9.70 -12.90 4.56
N MET A 106 8.97 -12.16 3.72
CA MET A 106 8.52 -12.64 2.41
C MET A 106 9.37 -12.04 1.29
N GLN A 107 9.68 -12.87 0.29
CA GLN A 107 10.11 -12.42 -1.02
C GLN A 107 8.86 -12.32 -1.91
N GLN A 108 8.30 -11.12 -2.00
CA GLN A 108 7.20 -10.82 -2.90
C GLN A 108 7.73 -10.47 -4.30
N SER A 109 7.01 -10.88 -5.34
CA SER A 109 7.28 -10.73 -6.78
C SER A 109 8.22 -11.73 -7.42
N LEU A 110 7.99 -11.96 -8.72
CA LEU A 110 8.92 -12.66 -9.60
C LEU A 110 9.91 -11.65 -10.19
N PRO A 111 11.22 -11.96 -10.27
CA PRO A 111 12.19 -11.05 -10.85
C PRO A 111 11.92 -10.86 -12.34
N VAL A 112 11.48 -9.66 -12.71
CA VAL A 112 11.54 -9.15 -14.08
C VAL A 112 12.91 -8.51 -14.24
N GLY A 113 13.75 -9.02 -15.15
CA GLY A 113 15.11 -8.52 -15.32
C GLY A 113 15.14 -7.08 -15.83
N GLU A 114 15.97 -6.22 -15.24
CA GLU A 114 15.99 -4.77 -15.52
C GLU A 114 16.42 -4.40 -16.96
N ASP A 115 17.05 -5.32 -17.69
CA ASP A 115 17.61 -5.09 -19.04
C ASP A 115 16.94 -5.91 -20.16
N GLU A 116 15.99 -6.81 -19.86
CA GLU A 116 15.46 -7.75 -20.85
C GLU A 116 13.92 -7.87 -20.83
N VAL A 117 13.32 -7.63 -22.00
CA VAL A 117 11.97 -8.12 -22.35
C VAL A 117 12.03 -9.63 -22.66
N GLU A 118 12.82 -10.39 -21.89
CA GLU A 118 12.70 -11.84 -21.85
C GLU A 118 11.55 -12.17 -20.90
N ALA A 119 10.58 -12.92 -21.43
CA ALA A 119 9.43 -13.35 -20.65
C ALA A 119 9.93 -14.14 -19.43
N VAL A 120 9.49 -13.74 -18.23
CA VAL A 120 9.70 -14.53 -17.00
C VAL A 120 9.32 -15.97 -17.30
N ASP A 121 10.23 -16.92 -17.04
CA ASP A 121 9.92 -18.35 -17.18
C ASP A 121 8.94 -18.75 -16.09
N LEU A 122 7.65 -18.61 -16.38
CA LEU A 122 6.56 -18.89 -15.46
C LEU A 122 6.46 -20.39 -15.13
N ASP A 123 6.97 -21.27 -15.97
CA ASP A 123 6.99 -22.71 -15.71
C ASP A 123 8.20 -23.07 -14.81
N GLY A 124 9.34 -22.39 -15.00
CA GLY A 124 10.55 -22.54 -14.19
C GLY A 124 10.56 -21.76 -12.86
N THR A 125 9.61 -20.84 -12.66
CA THR A 125 9.50 -20.02 -11.44
C THR A 125 8.42 -20.55 -10.53
N SER A 126 8.74 -20.80 -9.25
CA SER A 126 7.77 -21.25 -8.24
C SER A 126 7.21 -20.10 -7.41
N VAL A 127 5.95 -20.18 -7.03
CA VAL A 127 5.26 -19.25 -6.11
C VAL A 127 4.52 -20.02 -5.03
N LEU A 128 4.37 -19.41 -3.85
CA LEU A 128 3.65 -19.96 -2.72
C LEU A 128 2.19 -20.17 -3.11
N ARG A 129 1.78 -21.45 -3.23
CA ARG A 129 0.38 -21.83 -3.50
C ARG A 129 -0.45 -21.82 -2.22
N ARG A 130 0.10 -22.40 -1.15
CA ARG A 130 -0.58 -22.61 0.13
C ARG A 130 0.39 -22.50 1.30
N LEU A 131 -0.13 -22.04 2.42
CA LEU A 131 0.49 -22.11 3.73
C LEU A 131 -0.53 -22.72 4.71
N ALA A 132 -0.07 -23.60 5.59
CA ALA A 132 -0.87 -24.23 6.64
C ALA A 132 -0.09 -24.22 7.96
N VAL A 133 -0.79 -24.07 9.08
CA VAL A 133 -0.23 -24.22 10.43
C VAL A 133 -0.88 -25.45 11.06
N LEU A 134 -0.06 -26.41 11.48
CA LEU A 134 -0.52 -27.72 11.89
C LEU A 134 -0.20 -27.93 13.39
N PRO A 135 -1.20 -27.83 14.29
CA PRO A 135 -1.05 -28.24 15.68
C PRO A 135 -0.95 -29.76 15.82
N ASP A 136 -0.29 -30.20 16.88
CA ASP A 136 -0.09 -31.59 17.29
C ASP A 136 0.45 -32.54 16.19
N ALA A 137 1.15 -31.99 15.19
CA ALA A 137 1.65 -32.73 14.03
C ALA A 137 3.14 -33.14 14.19
N GLU A 138 3.46 -34.40 13.87
CA GLU A 138 4.85 -34.89 13.83
C GLU A 138 5.61 -34.47 12.55
N SER A 139 4.90 -34.24 11.45
CA SER A 139 5.46 -33.83 10.15
C SER A 139 4.44 -33.10 9.27
N CYS A 140 4.91 -32.21 8.39
CA CYS A 140 4.07 -31.66 7.33
C CYS A 140 3.54 -32.76 6.38
N PRO A 141 2.38 -32.55 5.73
CA PRO A 141 1.87 -33.37 4.64
C PRO A 141 2.92 -33.58 3.54
N SER A 142 2.87 -34.73 2.86
CA SER A 142 3.92 -35.16 1.91
C SER A 142 4.10 -34.27 0.67
N ASN A 143 3.12 -33.40 0.40
CA ASN A 143 3.10 -32.36 -0.65
C ASN A 143 3.55 -30.97 -0.14
N MET A 144 3.82 -30.80 1.16
CA MET A 144 4.25 -29.53 1.77
C MET A 144 5.67 -29.64 2.37
N THR A 145 6.35 -28.50 2.48
CA THR A 145 7.66 -28.37 3.12
C THR A 145 7.51 -27.64 4.45
N GLN A 146 8.21 -28.07 5.50
CA GLN A 146 8.25 -27.36 6.77
C GLN A 146 9.07 -26.07 6.64
N LEU A 147 8.41 -24.92 6.86
CA LEU A 147 9.04 -23.61 6.97
C LEU A 147 9.60 -23.38 8.37
N ALA A 148 8.78 -23.63 9.39
CA ALA A 148 9.10 -23.33 10.78
C ALA A 148 8.42 -24.30 11.77
N ASN A 149 8.92 -24.30 12.99
CA ASN A 149 8.37 -25.02 14.14
C ASN A 149 8.41 -24.02 15.32
N PRO A 150 7.37 -23.17 15.50
CA PRO A 150 7.37 -22.13 16.53
C PRO A 150 7.31 -22.69 17.96
N ARG A 151 6.72 -23.88 18.14
CA ARG A 151 6.70 -24.62 19.40
C ARG A 151 6.57 -26.12 19.12
N ALA A 152 6.88 -26.93 20.13
CA ALA A 152 6.74 -28.39 20.04
C ALA A 152 5.37 -28.81 19.47
N ASN A 153 5.41 -29.66 18.44
CA ASN A 153 4.29 -30.17 17.66
C ASN A 153 3.45 -29.14 16.88
N VAL A 154 3.85 -27.86 16.79
CA VAL A 154 3.26 -26.91 15.83
C VAL A 154 4.20 -26.75 14.65
N LEU A 155 3.69 -26.99 13.44
CA LEU A 155 4.47 -26.91 12.20
C LEU A 155 3.85 -25.87 11.26
N VAL A 156 4.65 -24.91 10.79
CA VAL A 156 4.26 -24.05 9.66
C VAL A 156 4.75 -24.73 8.39
N CYS A 157 3.82 -25.11 7.51
CA CYS A 157 4.04 -25.87 6.30
C CYS A 157 3.68 -25.03 5.07
N VAL A 158 4.51 -25.07 4.04
CA VAL A 158 4.36 -24.29 2.80
C VAL A 158 4.42 -25.19 1.57
N ASP A 159 3.63 -24.84 0.56
CA ASP A 159 3.50 -25.58 -0.70
C ASP A 159 3.59 -24.59 -1.86
N PHE A 160 4.42 -24.92 -2.85
CA PHE A 160 4.77 -24.07 -3.97
C PHE A 160 4.36 -24.72 -5.28
N ILE A 161 3.90 -23.92 -6.23
CA ILE A 161 3.50 -24.35 -7.57
C ILE A 161 4.18 -23.48 -8.64
N SER A 162 4.22 -23.92 -9.90
CA SER A 162 4.73 -23.08 -10.98
C SER A 162 3.87 -21.81 -11.10
N ALA A 163 4.51 -20.67 -11.35
CA ALA A 163 3.84 -19.40 -11.53
C ALA A 163 2.81 -19.45 -12.67
N SER A 164 3.11 -20.21 -13.73
CA SER A 164 2.23 -20.48 -14.86
C SER A 164 0.90 -21.11 -14.43
N GLU A 165 0.98 -22.18 -13.63
CA GLU A 165 -0.20 -22.87 -13.10
C GLU A 165 -0.91 -22.04 -12.02
N ALA A 166 -0.16 -21.40 -11.10
CA ALA A 166 -0.72 -20.47 -10.11
C ALA A 166 -1.53 -19.34 -10.75
N PHE A 167 -0.95 -18.62 -11.72
CA PHE A 167 -1.61 -17.48 -12.34
C PHE A 167 -2.76 -17.87 -13.26
N SER A 168 -2.69 -19.05 -13.91
CA SER A 168 -3.83 -19.56 -14.66
C SER A 168 -4.97 -20.00 -13.74
N THR A 169 -4.70 -20.71 -12.64
CA THR A 169 -5.72 -21.23 -11.70
C THR A 169 -6.18 -20.22 -10.63
N GLN A 170 -5.47 -19.09 -10.50
CA GLN A 170 -5.61 -18.14 -9.39
C GLN A 170 -5.38 -18.77 -8.00
N GLN A 171 -4.52 -19.80 -7.92
CA GLN A 171 -4.09 -20.44 -6.66
C GLN A 171 -2.67 -20.02 -6.27
N TYR A 172 -2.52 -18.84 -5.67
CA TYR A 172 -1.24 -18.35 -5.13
C TYR A 172 -1.44 -17.29 -4.05
N ALA A 173 -0.55 -17.25 -3.08
CA ALA A 173 -0.43 -16.16 -2.12
C ALA A 173 0.22 -14.94 -2.80
N MET A 174 -0.42 -13.78 -2.71
CA MET A 174 0.10 -12.48 -3.18
C MET A 174 0.89 -11.73 -2.14
N ASP A 175 0.56 -11.96 -0.86
CA ASP A 175 1.02 -11.18 0.27
C ASP A 175 0.94 -12.01 1.56
N LEU A 176 1.69 -11.62 2.59
CA LEU A 176 1.57 -12.17 3.96
C LEU A 176 1.75 -11.06 4.99
N MET A 177 0.96 -11.13 6.05
CA MET A 177 1.06 -10.26 7.21
C MET A 177 1.12 -11.11 8.50
N THR A 178 2.00 -10.75 9.43
CA THR A 178 1.98 -11.25 10.81
C THR A 178 1.47 -10.17 11.74
N THR A 179 0.50 -10.51 12.56
CA THR A 179 -0.19 -9.61 13.49
C THR A 179 -0.33 -10.26 14.86
N SER A 180 -0.65 -9.50 15.88
CA SER A 180 -1.07 -9.99 17.20
C SER A 180 -2.60 -10.05 17.36
N GLU A 181 -3.35 -9.65 16.33
CA GLU A 181 -4.81 -9.61 16.32
C GLU A 181 -5.44 -10.83 15.62
N ALA A 182 -6.25 -11.59 16.37
CA ALA A 182 -6.91 -12.82 15.90
C ALA A 182 -7.91 -12.61 14.75
N PHE A 183 -8.38 -11.39 14.54
CA PHE A 183 -9.35 -11.02 13.50
C PHE A 183 -9.00 -9.64 12.93
N TYR A 184 -7.72 -9.44 12.61
CA TYR A 184 -7.23 -8.19 12.04
C TYR A 184 -8.06 -7.80 10.80
N SER A 185 -8.67 -6.61 10.83
CA SER A 185 -9.61 -6.21 9.80
C SER A 185 -8.90 -5.70 8.55
N HIS A 186 -8.72 -6.62 7.59
CA HIS A 186 -8.87 -6.27 6.19
C HIS A 186 -10.38 -6.30 5.87
N ASP A 187 -11.05 -5.15 5.84
CA ASP A 187 -12.48 -5.03 5.46
C ASP A 187 -12.75 -5.28 3.95
N THR A 188 -11.78 -5.86 3.26
CA THR A 188 -11.72 -5.88 1.80
C THR A 188 -12.69 -6.83 1.11
N PRO A 189 -13.41 -6.35 0.08
CA PRO A 189 -13.92 -7.20 -0.99
C PRO A 189 -12.78 -7.55 -1.96
N GLY A 190 -11.98 -8.56 -1.63
CA GLY A 190 -10.84 -8.89 -2.49
C GLY A 190 -10.00 -10.10 -2.10
N TRP A 191 -9.94 -10.46 -0.82
CA TRP A 191 -8.83 -11.29 -0.33
C TRP A 191 -9.26 -12.11 0.89
N VAL A 192 -8.66 -13.28 1.05
CA VAL A 192 -8.98 -14.24 2.11
C VAL A 192 -7.71 -14.83 2.69
N THR A 193 -7.55 -14.72 4.01
CA THR A 193 -7.34 -15.86 4.92
C THR A 193 -7.73 -15.53 6.35
N TRP A 194 -8.24 -16.55 7.04
CA TRP A 194 -7.67 -17.16 8.25
C TRP A 194 -6.38 -16.52 8.79
N PRO A 195 -6.48 -15.54 9.71
CA PRO A 195 -5.42 -15.24 10.67
C PRO A 195 -5.16 -16.48 11.55
N VAL A 196 -4.22 -17.34 11.16
CA VAL A 196 -3.95 -18.59 11.89
C VAL A 196 -3.03 -18.31 13.08
N ASP A 197 -3.43 -18.70 14.30
CA ASP A 197 -2.58 -18.60 15.48
C ASP A 197 -1.34 -19.50 15.33
N LEU A 198 -0.15 -18.92 15.44
CA LEU A 198 1.13 -19.61 15.37
C LEU A 198 1.63 -20.10 16.73
N LYS A 199 1.10 -19.53 17.83
CA LYS A 199 1.45 -19.88 19.22
C LYS A 199 0.47 -20.86 19.84
N LEU A 200 -0.81 -20.84 19.47
CA LEU A 200 -1.87 -21.80 19.82
C LEU A 200 -1.98 -22.09 21.33
N ASP A 201 -2.74 -21.25 22.04
CA ASP A 201 -2.93 -21.32 23.50
C ASP A 201 -1.59 -21.40 24.29
N ASP A 202 -1.04 -20.23 24.60
CA ASP A 202 -0.14 -20.06 25.75
C ASP A 202 -0.79 -19.05 26.71
N THR A 203 -0.94 -19.41 27.98
CA THR A 203 -1.87 -18.73 28.89
C THR A 203 -1.36 -17.39 29.44
N ASP A 204 -0.15 -16.97 29.06
CA ASP A 204 0.54 -15.77 29.58
C ASP A 204 1.27 -14.93 28.49
N GLU A 205 1.09 -15.21 27.18
CA GLU A 205 1.67 -14.38 26.09
C GLU A 205 0.63 -13.97 25.04
N THR A 206 0.87 -12.83 24.37
CA THR A 206 0.12 -12.46 23.17
C THR A 206 0.41 -13.44 22.03
N SER A 207 -0.64 -14.08 21.50
CA SER A 207 -0.56 -14.89 20.27
C SER A 207 -0.08 -14.06 19.08
N VAL A 208 0.49 -14.75 18.08
CA VAL A 208 0.85 -14.15 16.80
C VAL A 208 0.09 -14.89 15.71
N PHE A 209 -0.68 -14.16 14.94
CA PHE A 209 -1.52 -14.66 13.86
C PHE A 209 -0.88 -14.37 12.52
N LEU A 210 -1.08 -15.29 11.57
CA LEU A 210 -0.57 -15.19 10.21
C LEU A 210 -1.72 -15.05 9.22
N SER A 211 -1.78 -13.89 8.56
CA SER A 211 -2.64 -13.63 7.41
C SER A 211 -1.83 -13.82 6.11
N VAL A 212 -2.49 -14.36 5.08
CA VAL A 212 -1.99 -14.63 3.73
C VAL A 212 -3.04 -14.09 2.76
N ARG A 213 -2.64 -13.55 1.61
CA ARG A 213 -3.56 -12.88 0.69
C ARG A 213 -3.78 -13.71 -0.58
N TYR A 214 -4.91 -14.41 -0.71
CA TYR A 214 -5.29 -15.14 -1.94
C TYR A 214 -6.24 -14.33 -2.84
N PRO A 215 -6.28 -14.57 -4.18
CA PRO A 215 -7.24 -13.91 -5.08
C PRO A 215 -8.69 -14.28 -4.78
N VAL A 216 -9.66 -13.35 -4.95
CA VAL A 216 -11.08 -13.69 -4.87
C VAL A 216 -11.41 -14.80 -5.85
N ARG A 217 -11.92 -15.91 -5.34
CA ARG A 217 -12.60 -16.92 -6.14
C ARG A 217 -13.87 -17.34 -5.40
N PRO A 218 -15.04 -17.36 -6.07
CA PRO A 218 -16.29 -17.75 -5.44
C PRO A 218 -16.22 -19.21 -4.98
N ILE A 219 -16.91 -19.51 -3.87
CA ILE A 219 -17.11 -20.88 -3.43
C ILE A 219 -18.10 -21.56 -4.38
N THR A 220 -17.74 -22.74 -4.89
CA THR A 220 -18.48 -23.53 -5.90
C THR A 220 -18.97 -24.88 -5.40
N ALA A 221 -18.43 -25.36 -4.27
CA ALA A 221 -18.92 -26.52 -3.56
C ALA A 221 -18.58 -26.43 -2.07
N LEU A 222 -19.39 -27.10 -1.26
CA LEU A 222 -19.20 -27.31 0.18
C LEU A 222 -19.36 -28.80 0.46
N GLN A 223 -18.61 -29.32 1.42
CA GLN A 223 -18.73 -30.69 1.92
C GLN A 223 -18.47 -30.70 3.43
N VAL A 224 -19.17 -31.55 4.20
CA VAL A 224 -18.84 -31.80 5.61
C VAL A 224 -18.21 -33.17 5.74
N LEU A 225 -17.06 -33.25 6.43
CA LEU A 225 -16.39 -34.48 6.80
C LEU A 225 -16.63 -34.74 8.28
N SER A 226 -17.30 -35.84 8.61
CA SER A 226 -17.53 -36.27 9.99
C SER A 226 -16.42 -37.19 10.48
N ASP A 227 -16.25 -37.25 11.80
CA ASP A 227 -15.35 -38.16 12.50
C ASP A 227 -13.85 -38.08 12.10
N VAL A 228 -13.39 -36.90 11.68
CA VAL A 228 -11.99 -36.65 11.34
C VAL A 228 -11.11 -36.70 12.60
N ALA A 229 -10.05 -37.50 12.56
CA ALA A 229 -9.12 -37.63 13.68
C ALA A 229 -8.32 -36.33 13.89
N SER A 230 -8.11 -35.93 15.15
CA SER A 230 -7.57 -34.60 15.51
C SER A 230 -6.20 -34.28 14.89
N ASP A 231 -5.36 -35.28 14.69
CA ASP A 231 -4.06 -35.24 14.03
C ASP A 231 -4.12 -35.05 12.50
N THR A 232 -5.31 -35.24 11.90
CA THR A 232 -5.54 -35.14 10.44
C THR A 232 -6.45 -33.99 10.03
N VAL A 233 -7.01 -33.24 11.00
CA VAL A 233 -8.01 -32.17 10.79
C VAL A 233 -7.63 -31.21 9.66
N TYR A 234 -6.40 -30.70 9.69
CA TYR A 234 -5.94 -29.67 8.76
C TYR A 234 -5.56 -30.21 7.37
N ALA A 235 -5.45 -31.54 7.21
CA ALA A 235 -5.17 -32.20 5.94
C ALA A 235 -6.41 -32.86 5.31
N ALA A 236 -7.49 -33.09 6.08
CA ALA A 236 -8.62 -33.93 5.66
C ALA A 236 -9.37 -33.44 4.42
N CYS A 237 -9.38 -32.12 4.15
CA CYS A 237 -9.95 -31.58 2.92
C CYS A 237 -9.07 -31.82 1.69
N GLU A 238 -7.76 -32.06 1.82
CA GLU A 238 -6.85 -32.22 0.68
C GLU A 238 -7.09 -33.52 -0.11
N ASP A 239 -7.51 -34.58 0.59
CA ASP A 239 -7.78 -35.91 0.04
C ASP A 239 -9.10 -35.99 -0.76
N LEU A 240 -9.89 -34.90 -0.79
CA LEU A 240 -11.13 -34.84 -1.56
C LEU A 240 -10.86 -34.70 -3.06
N GLU A 241 -11.53 -35.51 -3.88
CA GLU A 241 -11.44 -35.39 -5.33
C GLU A 241 -12.20 -34.15 -5.85
N PRO A 242 -11.64 -33.36 -6.78
CA PRO A 242 -10.28 -33.46 -7.32
C PRO A 242 -9.22 -33.01 -6.29
N ILE A 243 -8.17 -33.82 -6.12
CA ILE A 243 -7.10 -33.58 -5.13
C ILE A 243 -6.50 -32.18 -5.33
N GLY A 244 -6.40 -31.40 -4.25
CA GLY A 244 -5.88 -30.02 -4.28
C GLY A 244 -6.86 -28.95 -4.77
N ALA A 245 -8.13 -29.29 -5.07
CA ALA A 245 -9.17 -28.31 -5.38
C ALA A 245 -9.90 -27.76 -4.13
N TRP A 246 -9.77 -28.47 -3.00
CA TRP A 246 -10.51 -28.23 -1.76
C TRP A 246 -9.61 -27.62 -0.67
N GLU A 247 -10.18 -26.75 0.16
CA GLU A 247 -9.51 -26.09 1.28
C GLU A 247 -10.40 -26.16 2.55
N SER A 248 -9.78 -26.15 3.73
CA SER A 248 -10.48 -26.06 5.03
C SER A 248 -10.50 -24.61 5.49
N PRO A 249 -11.67 -24.00 5.80
CA PRO A 249 -11.77 -22.64 6.29
C PRO A 249 -11.77 -22.60 7.83
N GLU A 250 -10.96 -23.46 8.46
CA GLU A 250 -10.83 -23.63 9.93
C GLU A 250 -12.14 -23.94 10.71
N PHE A 251 -13.18 -24.33 9.99
CA PHE A 251 -14.50 -24.65 10.55
C PHE A 251 -14.51 -26.05 11.16
N VAL A 252 -13.93 -26.18 12.36
CA VAL A 252 -13.64 -27.46 13.03
C VAL A 252 -14.45 -27.62 14.32
N LEU A 253 -15.30 -28.64 14.35
CA LEU A 253 -16.18 -28.95 15.48
C LEU A 253 -15.74 -30.20 16.22
N ARG A 254 -15.00 -29.96 17.31
CA ARG A 254 -14.46 -31.00 18.20
C ARG A 254 -15.56 -31.72 18.99
N SER A 255 -15.43 -33.04 19.13
CA SER A 255 -16.24 -33.85 20.06
C SER A 255 -15.99 -33.46 21.53
N GLU A 256 -17.06 -33.29 22.32
CA GLU A 256 -16.98 -33.03 23.77
C GLU A 256 -16.69 -34.28 24.62
N SER A 257 -16.38 -35.43 24.01
CA SER A 257 -16.19 -36.69 24.76
C SER A 257 -14.83 -36.76 25.47
N GLU A 258 -14.80 -37.10 26.77
CA GLU A 258 -13.60 -37.52 27.52
C GLU A 258 -12.97 -38.86 27.04
N SER A 259 -13.20 -39.26 25.79
CA SER A 259 -12.69 -40.51 25.23
C SER A 259 -11.31 -40.32 24.57
N VAL A 260 -10.53 -41.40 24.53
CA VAL A 260 -9.11 -41.39 24.09
C VAL A 260 -8.95 -41.08 22.58
N THR A 261 -10.03 -40.94 21.82
CA THR A 261 -10.04 -40.57 20.40
C THR A 261 -10.98 -39.39 20.17
N THR A 262 -10.42 -38.19 20.12
CA THR A 262 -11.13 -36.96 19.78
C THR A 262 -11.38 -36.89 18.27
N THR A 263 -12.64 -37.07 17.86
CA THR A 263 -13.08 -36.91 16.48
C THR A 263 -13.71 -35.52 16.25
N ASN A 264 -13.66 -35.04 15.01
CA ASN A 264 -14.04 -33.69 14.64
C ASN A 264 -14.92 -33.70 13.38
N ASP A 265 -15.82 -32.72 13.26
CA ASP A 265 -16.51 -32.45 12.01
C ASP A 265 -15.87 -31.22 11.35
N ILE A 266 -15.68 -31.25 10.03
CA ILE A 266 -14.96 -30.21 9.28
C ILE A 266 -15.75 -29.83 8.04
N VAL A 267 -15.95 -28.54 7.81
CA VAL A 267 -16.44 -28.05 6.50
C VAL A 267 -15.25 -27.89 5.55
N CYS A 268 -15.33 -28.48 4.37
CA CYS A 268 -14.40 -28.27 3.26
C CYS A 268 -15.08 -27.44 2.17
N ILE A 269 -14.35 -26.51 1.58
CA ILE A 269 -14.87 -25.62 0.53
C ILE A 269 -14.05 -25.81 -0.75
N ARG A 270 -14.72 -25.68 -1.91
CA ARG A 270 -14.06 -25.72 -3.22
C ARG A 270 -14.26 -24.40 -3.93
N ARG A 271 -13.17 -23.76 -4.36
CA ARG A 271 -13.24 -22.52 -5.15
C ARG A 271 -13.21 -22.78 -6.65
N LEU A 272 -13.70 -21.81 -7.42
CA LEU A 272 -13.67 -21.83 -8.89
C LEU A 272 -12.23 -22.05 -9.41
N GLN A 273 -12.09 -22.84 -10.46
CA GLN A 273 -10.83 -23.08 -11.17
C GLN A 273 -10.91 -22.59 -12.63
N ALA A 274 -9.78 -22.27 -13.24
CA ALA A 274 -9.76 -21.87 -14.65
C ALA A 274 -10.15 -23.05 -15.56
N GLY A 275 -11.13 -22.80 -16.43
CA GLY A 275 -11.77 -23.82 -17.27
C GLY A 275 -13.12 -24.31 -16.74
N ASP A 276 -13.51 -23.95 -15.52
CA ASP A 276 -14.86 -24.19 -15.01
C ASP A 276 -15.90 -23.38 -15.80
N VAL A 277 -16.73 -24.06 -16.60
CA VAL A 277 -17.80 -23.43 -17.40
C VAL A 277 -19.15 -23.54 -16.68
N SER A 278 -19.78 -22.39 -16.41
CA SER A 278 -21.16 -22.29 -15.88
C SER A 278 -21.37 -22.91 -14.48
N THR A 279 -20.48 -22.60 -13.54
CA THR A 279 -20.57 -23.08 -12.15
C THR A 279 -21.54 -22.24 -11.32
N SER A 280 -22.36 -22.91 -10.50
CA SER A 280 -23.12 -22.24 -9.45
C SER A 280 -22.17 -21.81 -8.32
N VAL A 281 -22.41 -20.64 -7.74
CA VAL A 281 -21.62 -20.08 -6.64
C VAL A 281 -22.47 -19.96 -5.38
N LEU A 282 -21.83 -20.02 -4.22
CA LEU A 282 -22.46 -19.83 -2.92
C LEU A 282 -22.84 -18.35 -2.76
N LEU A 283 -24.14 -18.04 -2.73
CA LEU A 283 -24.65 -16.69 -2.51
C LEU A 283 -24.89 -16.40 -1.02
N ASP A 284 -25.37 -17.41 -0.30
CA ASP A 284 -25.63 -17.31 1.14
C ASP A 284 -25.45 -18.66 1.85
N THR A 285 -25.33 -18.63 3.17
CA THR A 285 -25.29 -19.84 3.99
C THR A 285 -25.75 -19.60 5.42
N THR A 286 -26.30 -20.63 6.07
CA THR A 286 -26.67 -20.62 7.49
C THR A 286 -26.27 -21.95 8.14
N VAL A 287 -25.89 -21.92 9.41
CA VAL A 287 -25.44 -23.09 10.18
C VAL A 287 -26.40 -23.28 11.34
N ILE A 288 -27.06 -24.44 11.37
CA ILE A 288 -28.12 -24.77 12.34
C ILE A 288 -27.91 -26.17 12.91
N LEU A 289 -28.68 -26.54 13.95
CA LEU A 289 -28.60 -27.88 14.52
C LEU A 289 -29.16 -28.93 13.54
N PRO A 290 -28.67 -30.20 13.54
CA PRO A 290 -29.13 -31.24 12.62
C PRO A 290 -30.65 -31.50 12.66
N SER A 291 -31.27 -31.28 13.82
CA SER A 291 -32.71 -31.41 14.05
C SER A 291 -33.57 -30.28 13.47
N GLU A 292 -32.95 -29.16 13.09
CA GLU A 292 -33.64 -27.96 12.62
C GLU A 292 -33.84 -27.99 11.10
N THR A 293 -34.85 -27.25 10.64
CA THR A 293 -35.17 -27.11 9.21
C THR A 293 -34.47 -25.88 8.66
N CYS A 294 -33.81 -26.00 7.51
CA CYS A 294 -33.21 -24.85 6.85
C CYS A 294 -34.24 -23.73 6.60
N PRO A 295 -33.89 -22.46 6.84
CA PRO A 295 -34.78 -21.34 6.60
C PRO A 295 -35.18 -21.26 5.12
N VAL A 296 -36.37 -20.74 4.85
CA VAL A 296 -36.82 -20.46 3.48
C VAL A 296 -36.13 -19.18 3.01
N LEU A 297 -34.94 -19.33 2.43
CA LEU A 297 -34.16 -18.24 1.84
C LEU A 297 -34.86 -17.72 0.56
N ALA A 298 -34.68 -16.43 0.26
CA ALA A 298 -35.59 -15.68 -0.61
C ALA A 298 -35.07 -15.54 -2.05
N GLY A 299 -35.48 -16.45 -2.96
CA GLY A 299 -35.18 -16.25 -4.38
C GLY A 299 -35.47 -17.42 -5.32
N ASN A 300 -34.90 -17.34 -6.53
CA ASN A 300 -34.86 -18.40 -7.55
C ASN A 300 -33.65 -19.35 -7.36
N ALA A 301 -32.92 -19.24 -6.25
CA ALA A 301 -31.72 -20.02 -5.98
C ALA A 301 -32.03 -21.47 -5.59
N THR A 302 -31.07 -22.36 -5.82
CA THR A 302 -31.16 -23.75 -5.35
C THR A 302 -30.53 -23.87 -3.97
N SER A 303 -31.30 -24.26 -2.96
CA SER A 303 -30.76 -24.58 -1.64
C SER A 303 -30.27 -26.03 -1.55
N THR A 304 -29.21 -26.26 -0.78
CA THR A 304 -28.67 -27.61 -0.47
C THR A 304 -28.47 -27.74 1.03
N GLU A 305 -28.97 -28.83 1.62
CA GLU A 305 -28.70 -29.17 3.03
C GLU A 305 -27.47 -30.10 3.10
N ILE A 306 -26.47 -29.74 3.90
CA ILE A 306 -25.27 -30.54 4.13
C ILE A 306 -25.20 -30.83 5.63
N THR A 307 -25.35 -32.09 6.03
CA THR A 307 -25.61 -32.48 7.43
C THR A 307 -24.56 -33.45 7.95
N SER A 308 -24.11 -33.23 9.19
CA SER A 308 -23.41 -34.21 10.03
C SER A 308 -24.25 -34.52 11.28
N ASP A 309 -23.72 -35.36 12.18
CA ASP A 309 -24.35 -35.65 13.46
C ASP A 309 -24.30 -34.45 14.44
N ARG A 310 -23.49 -33.41 14.15
CA ARG A 310 -23.33 -32.21 15.00
C ARG A 310 -23.91 -30.93 14.41
N ILE A 311 -23.88 -30.74 13.09
CA ILE A 311 -24.36 -29.53 12.41
C ILE A 311 -25.11 -29.81 11.11
N LYS A 312 -25.89 -28.81 10.67
CA LYS A 312 -26.41 -28.71 9.31
C LYS A 312 -26.06 -27.34 8.72
N VAL A 313 -25.43 -27.36 7.55
CA VAL A 313 -25.15 -26.19 6.72
C VAL A 313 -26.21 -26.09 5.63
N CYS A 314 -26.90 -24.96 5.59
CA CYS A 314 -27.95 -24.61 4.63
C CYS A 314 -27.34 -23.66 3.60
N ALA A 315 -26.97 -24.16 2.43
CA ALA A 315 -26.23 -23.42 1.41
C ALA A 315 -27.14 -22.95 0.26
N GLU A 316 -27.10 -21.67 -0.09
CA GLU A 316 -27.85 -21.09 -1.21
C GLU A 316 -26.94 -20.88 -2.43
N TRP A 317 -27.32 -21.45 -3.58
CA TRP A 317 -26.52 -21.44 -4.80
C TRP A 317 -27.21 -20.69 -5.94
N GLY A 318 -26.46 -19.82 -6.64
CA GLY A 318 -26.91 -19.13 -7.84
C GLY A 318 -25.80 -18.93 -8.87
N VAL A 319 -26.10 -18.29 -10.01
CA VAL A 319 -25.15 -18.11 -11.11
C VAL A 319 -24.79 -16.63 -11.26
N ILE A 320 -23.50 -16.30 -11.20
CA ILE A 320 -23.00 -14.99 -11.61
C ILE A 320 -22.82 -15.03 -13.14
N PRO A 321 -23.47 -14.13 -13.91
CA PRO A 321 -23.35 -14.14 -15.36
C PRO A 321 -21.97 -13.64 -15.80
N SER A 322 -21.21 -14.52 -16.45
CA SER A 322 -19.97 -14.18 -17.14
C SER A 322 -20.24 -13.63 -18.54
N ASN A 323 -20.49 -12.32 -18.69
CA ASN A 323 -20.18 -11.55 -19.92
C ASN A 323 -20.49 -10.04 -19.85
N ASN A 324 -19.47 -9.22 -20.13
CA ASN A 324 -19.38 -8.34 -21.31
C ASN A 324 -20.55 -7.41 -21.72
N SER A 325 -21.46 -7.00 -20.82
CA SER A 325 -22.43 -5.93 -21.12
C SER A 325 -22.88 -5.11 -19.90
N SER A 326 -22.38 -3.87 -19.80
CA SER A 326 -23.02 -2.61 -19.34
C SER A 326 -24.12 -2.59 -18.26
N ASN A 327 -24.23 -3.60 -17.40
CA ASN A 327 -24.83 -3.57 -16.07
C ASN A 327 -24.65 -4.97 -15.44
N PRO A 328 -23.67 -5.17 -14.55
CA PRO A 328 -23.55 -6.44 -13.83
C PRO A 328 -24.77 -6.66 -12.95
N SER A 329 -25.31 -7.88 -12.94
CA SER A 329 -26.23 -8.28 -11.89
C SER A 329 -25.43 -8.49 -10.60
N ASN A 330 -25.30 -7.42 -9.83
CA ASN A 330 -24.58 -7.35 -8.56
C ASN A 330 -25.27 -8.19 -7.47
N ALA A 331 -25.22 -9.52 -7.60
CA ALA A 331 -25.53 -10.43 -6.52
C ALA A 331 -24.25 -10.67 -5.70
N PRO A 332 -24.27 -10.46 -4.36
CA PRO A 332 -23.10 -10.70 -3.55
C PRO A 332 -22.93 -12.21 -3.38
N PHE A 333 -21.70 -12.70 -3.40
CA PHE A 333 -21.40 -14.11 -3.17
C PHE A 333 -20.54 -14.28 -1.93
N VAL A 334 -20.65 -15.45 -1.29
CA VAL A 334 -19.82 -15.80 -0.13
C VAL A 334 -18.36 -15.97 -0.58
N VAL A 335 -17.48 -15.20 0.06
CA VAL A 335 -16.03 -15.30 -0.13
C VAL A 335 -15.37 -16.12 0.98
N GLU A 336 -15.95 -16.16 2.19
CA GLU A 336 -15.28 -16.67 3.39
C GLU A 336 -16.26 -17.21 4.44
N LEU A 337 -15.84 -18.20 5.25
CA LEU A 337 -16.64 -18.92 6.26
C LEU A 337 -15.84 -19.18 7.54
N ALA A 338 -16.02 -18.39 8.59
CA ALA A 338 -15.19 -18.44 9.79
C ALA A 338 -15.86 -19.11 10.99
N GLN A 339 -15.06 -19.34 12.02
CA GLN A 339 -15.53 -19.66 13.37
C GLN A 339 -14.84 -18.75 14.40
N TYR A 340 -15.62 -18.18 15.32
CA TYR A 340 -15.16 -17.30 16.39
C TYR A 340 -15.53 -17.91 17.76
N HIS A 341 -14.59 -17.97 18.69
CA HIS A 341 -14.78 -18.57 20.02
C HIS A 341 -14.63 -17.52 21.12
N THR A 342 -15.51 -17.53 22.12
CA THR A 342 -15.45 -16.60 23.26
C THR A 342 -16.14 -17.18 24.49
N ILE A 343 -15.72 -16.74 25.67
CA ILE A 343 -16.39 -17.03 26.95
C ILE A 343 -17.59 -16.11 27.23
N GLU A 344 -17.71 -14.99 26.51
CA GLU A 344 -18.81 -14.05 26.64
C GLU A 344 -19.85 -14.27 25.54
N ALA A 345 -21.13 -14.32 25.90
CA ALA A 345 -22.22 -14.45 24.94
C ALA A 345 -22.35 -13.17 24.09
N ILE A 346 -22.09 -13.29 22.80
CA ILE A 346 -22.35 -12.27 21.78
C ILE A 346 -23.81 -12.37 21.32
N THR A 347 -24.44 -11.21 21.12
CA THR A 347 -25.76 -11.03 20.49
C THR A 347 -25.61 -10.25 19.19
N ASP A 348 -26.55 -10.39 18.26
CA ASP A 348 -26.54 -9.65 16.97
C ASP A 348 -26.34 -8.13 17.15
N THR A 349 -26.89 -7.56 18.23
CA THR A 349 -26.76 -6.13 18.57
C THR A 349 -25.33 -5.68 18.93
N ASN A 350 -24.46 -6.63 19.29
CA ASN A 350 -23.10 -6.38 19.80
C ASN A 350 -22.04 -7.07 18.92
N ALA A 351 -22.44 -7.87 17.93
CA ALA A 351 -21.52 -8.68 17.13
C ALA A 351 -20.44 -7.85 16.43
N SER A 352 -20.81 -6.74 15.80
CA SER A 352 -19.87 -5.80 15.15
C SER A 352 -18.91 -5.09 16.10
N THR A 353 -19.19 -5.08 17.41
CA THR A 353 -18.28 -4.53 18.44
C THR A 353 -17.42 -5.58 19.13
N ALA A 354 -17.80 -6.86 19.03
CA ALA A 354 -17.10 -7.98 19.66
C ALA A 354 -16.22 -8.77 18.67
N ILE A 355 -16.57 -8.74 17.38
CA ILE A 355 -15.87 -9.41 16.29
C ILE A 355 -15.40 -8.32 15.31
N PRO A 356 -14.08 -8.02 15.25
CA PRO A 356 -13.57 -7.01 14.34
C PRO A 356 -13.73 -7.42 12.86
N GLY A 357 -14.04 -6.43 12.02
CA GLY A 357 -14.19 -6.57 10.56
C GLY A 357 -15.60 -6.96 10.10
N ASN A 358 -15.84 -6.77 8.80
CA ASN A 358 -17.15 -6.94 8.15
C ASN A 358 -17.60 -8.42 8.04
N TRP A 359 -17.96 -9.00 9.18
CA TRP A 359 -18.47 -10.37 9.33
C TRP A 359 -19.97 -10.37 9.65
N SER A 360 -20.71 -11.28 9.00
CA SER A 360 -22.10 -11.56 9.34
C SER A 360 -22.21 -12.89 10.11
N LEU A 361 -22.96 -12.91 11.21
CA LEU A 361 -23.21 -14.14 11.97
C LEU A 361 -24.18 -15.05 11.19
N ILE A 362 -23.80 -16.33 11.03
CA ILE A 362 -24.60 -17.34 10.31
C ILE A 362 -25.04 -18.52 11.18
N GLY A 363 -24.68 -18.53 12.46
CA GLY A 363 -25.15 -19.52 13.43
C GLY A 363 -24.31 -19.55 14.70
N ASP A 364 -24.80 -20.19 15.74
CA ASP A 364 -24.11 -20.40 17.00
C ASP A 364 -24.25 -21.84 17.52
N THR A 365 -23.27 -22.30 18.29
CA THR A 365 -23.34 -23.54 19.08
C THR A 365 -22.78 -23.27 20.47
N PRO A 366 -23.62 -23.26 21.53
CA PRO A 366 -23.13 -23.16 22.90
C PRO A 366 -22.53 -24.51 23.34
N THR A 367 -21.19 -24.57 23.44
CA THR A 367 -20.45 -25.78 23.85
C THR A 367 -19.77 -25.56 25.20
N GLY A 368 -20.46 -25.90 26.28
CA GLY A 368 -19.98 -25.68 27.65
C GLY A 368 -19.81 -24.20 27.98
N ASP A 369 -18.68 -23.85 28.61
CA ASP A 369 -18.34 -22.47 29.02
C ASP A 369 -17.79 -21.60 27.86
N ILE A 370 -17.73 -22.14 26.63
CA ILE A 370 -17.24 -21.42 25.43
C ILE A 370 -18.34 -21.39 24.36
N HIS A 371 -18.74 -20.18 23.98
CA HIS A 371 -19.62 -19.92 22.85
C HIS A 371 -18.83 -20.03 21.53
N LYS A 372 -19.37 -20.79 20.58
CA LYS A 372 -18.85 -20.90 19.22
C LYS A 372 -19.82 -20.23 18.25
N TYR A 373 -19.34 -19.22 17.55
CA TYR A 373 -20.08 -18.47 16.54
C TYR A 373 -19.52 -18.81 15.14
N PHE A 374 -20.40 -18.92 14.16
CA PHE A 374 -20.04 -19.14 12.76
C PHE A 374 -20.28 -17.87 11.96
N LEU A 375 -19.31 -17.46 11.15
CA LEU A 375 -19.37 -16.19 10.42
C LEU A 375 -19.29 -16.41 8.91
N VAL A 376 -19.87 -15.50 8.15
CA VAL A 376 -19.70 -15.40 6.70
C VAL A 376 -19.19 -14.01 6.33
N ARG A 377 -18.35 -13.95 5.30
CA ARG A 377 -18.05 -12.72 4.58
C ARG A 377 -18.56 -12.86 3.15
N LYS A 378 -19.22 -11.81 2.65
CA LYS A 378 -19.71 -11.72 1.27
C LYS A 378 -18.89 -10.70 0.50
N SER A 379 -18.80 -10.87 -0.82
CA SER A 379 -18.25 -9.85 -1.71
C SER A 379 -19.08 -8.57 -1.59
N MET A 380 -18.47 -7.46 -1.19
CA MET A 380 -19.15 -6.17 -1.12
C MET A 380 -19.71 -5.80 -2.49
N ILE A 381 -20.88 -5.15 -2.47
CA ILE A 381 -21.42 -4.43 -3.61
C ILE A 381 -21.22 -2.96 -3.29
N SER A 382 -20.64 -2.20 -4.22
CA SER A 382 -20.63 -0.73 -4.18
C SER A 382 -22.06 -0.20 -4.37
N ASN A 383 -22.82 -0.18 -3.27
CA ASN A 383 -24.21 0.20 -3.29
C ASN A 383 -24.32 1.73 -3.15
N SER A 384 -24.28 2.43 -4.28
CA SER A 384 -24.38 3.90 -4.40
C SER A 384 -25.79 4.45 -4.13
N SER A 385 -26.44 3.97 -3.06
CA SER A 385 -27.75 4.41 -2.62
C SER A 385 -27.87 4.31 -1.10
N GLY A 386 -27.49 5.39 -0.41
CA GLY A 386 -27.73 5.51 1.02
C GLY A 386 -29.21 5.72 1.33
N ASP A 387 -29.72 4.96 2.30
CA ASP A 387 -30.88 5.34 3.10
C ASP A 387 -30.77 4.65 4.46
N GLU A 388 -30.38 5.41 5.50
CA GLU A 388 -31.04 5.31 6.81
C GLU A 388 -30.68 6.51 7.71
N THR A 389 -31.64 7.44 7.78
CA THR A 389 -32.00 8.32 8.91
C THR A 389 -31.01 8.51 10.09
N GLY A 390 -30.69 9.77 10.43
CA GLY A 390 -30.77 10.15 11.86
C GLY A 390 -29.83 11.21 12.46
N VAL A 391 -28.88 11.81 11.74
CA VAL A 391 -28.07 12.95 12.25
C VAL A 391 -28.02 14.05 11.18
N GLY A 392 -27.85 15.31 11.60
CA GLY A 392 -28.12 16.51 10.79
C GLY A 392 -27.43 16.58 9.42
N GLU A 393 -28.15 17.16 8.46
CA GLU A 393 -27.72 17.37 7.07
C GLU A 393 -26.39 18.13 6.99
N ILE A 394 -25.34 17.41 6.63
CA ILE A 394 -24.15 17.93 5.94
C ILE A 394 -24.01 17.02 4.72
N GLU A 395 -23.98 17.63 3.54
CA GLU A 395 -24.00 16.91 2.25
C GLU A 395 -22.89 15.86 2.14
N ASP A 396 -23.16 14.80 1.38
CA ASP A 396 -22.18 13.76 1.08
C ASP A 396 -20.98 14.39 0.36
N GLY A 397 -19.80 14.26 0.97
CA GLY A 397 -18.67 15.15 0.68
C GLY A 397 -18.06 14.89 -0.69
N THR A 398 -17.92 15.91 -1.54
CA THR A 398 -17.22 15.78 -2.82
C THR A 398 -15.77 15.30 -2.59
N VAL A 399 -15.48 14.04 -2.89
CA VAL A 399 -14.14 13.42 -2.75
C VAL A 399 -13.19 13.76 -3.90
N THR A 400 -13.71 14.31 -4.99
CA THR A 400 -12.97 14.67 -6.20
C THR A 400 -12.98 16.19 -6.38
N SER A 401 -11.91 16.73 -6.98
CA SER A 401 -11.88 18.09 -7.54
C SER A 401 -10.97 18.15 -8.76
N THR A 402 -11.14 19.17 -9.61
CA THR A 402 -10.42 19.30 -10.88
C THR A 402 -9.52 20.52 -10.93
N VAL A 403 -8.38 20.40 -11.62
CA VAL A 403 -7.45 21.49 -11.97
C VAL A 403 -7.03 21.35 -13.43
N GLU A 404 -6.69 22.45 -14.10
CA GLU A 404 -6.35 22.42 -15.54
C GLU A 404 -4.85 22.15 -15.77
N ALA A 405 -4.53 21.30 -16.76
CA ALA A 405 -3.17 21.18 -17.26
C ALA A 405 -2.72 22.44 -18.01
N THR A 406 -1.44 22.79 -17.94
CA THR A 406 -0.85 23.84 -18.78
C THR A 406 -0.56 23.30 -20.19
N ARG A 407 -1.04 23.99 -21.23
CA ARG A 407 -0.81 23.62 -22.63
C ARG A 407 0.40 24.34 -23.24
N ASN A 408 1.35 23.56 -23.74
CA ASN A 408 2.35 24.00 -24.72
C ASN A 408 1.91 23.60 -26.16
N GLN A 409 2.59 24.09 -27.19
CA GLN A 409 2.14 24.04 -28.60
C GLN A 409 1.60 22.67 -29.05
N THR A 410 2.25 21.59 -28.64
CA THR A 410 1.96 20.20 -29.02
C THR A 410 1.84 19.23 -27.84
N ALA A 411 1.81 19.72 -26.59
CA ALA A 411 1.84 18.88 -25.39
C ALA A 411 1.10 19.52 -24.21
N LEU A 412 0.62 18.71 -23.28
CA LEU A 412 0.20 19.16 -21.95
C LEU A 412 1.33 18.93 -20.94
N SER A 413 1.36 19.75 -19.90
CA SER A 413 2.27 19.63 -18.76
C SER A 413 1.58 20.08 -17.47
N PHE A 414 2.00 19.53 -16.34
CA PHE A 414 1.50 19.92 -15.02
C PHE A 414 2.61 19.77 -13.98
N ARG A 415 2.95 20.85 -13.28
CA ARG A 415 4.04 20.92 -12.31
C ARG A 415 3.51 21.04 -10.89
N VAL A 416 3.83 20.05 -10.08
CA VAL A 416 3.54 20.00 -8.64
C VAL A 416 4.81 20.32 -7.85
N LEU A 417 4.73 21.27 -6.92
CA LEU A 417 5.76 21.51 -5.91
C LEU A 417 5.36 20.79 -4.62
N GLN A 418 6.12 19.75 -4.24
CA GLN A 418 5.96 19.05 -2.96
C GLN A 418 6.74 19.78 -1.87
N ILE A 419 6.03 20.15 -0.81
CA ILE A 419 6.54 20.76 0.41
C ILE A 419 6.36 19.76 1.55
N ALA A 420 7.44 19.12 1.99
CA ALA A 420 7.42 18.12 3.07
C ALA A 420 8.09 18.68 4.34
N ASP A 421 7.57 18.32 5.51
CA ASP A 421 8.21 18.51 6.80
C ASP A 421 8.53 20.00 7.09
N LEU A 422 7.50 20.83 7.07
CA LEU A 422 7.60 22.26 7.39
C LEU A 422 7.88 22.51 8.87
N HIS A 423 7.13 21.84 9.74
CA HIS A 423 7.09 22.03 11.20
C HIS A 423 7.00 23.50 11.62
N LEU A 424 6.11 24.29 10.97
CA LEU A 424 5.89 25.67 11.40
C LEU A 424 5.32 25.68 12.83
N THR A 425 5.91 26.49 13.70
CA THR A 425 5.46 26.62 15.08
C THR A 425 4.48 27.76 15.28
N GLY A 426 4.44 28.73 14.35
CA GLY A 426 3.71 29.99 14.47
C GLY A 426 4.56 31.12 15.07
N ASP A 427 5.75 30.84 15.60
CA ASP A 427 6.74 31.84 16.00
C ASP A 427 7.82 32.01 14.91
N PRO A 428 7.82 33.11 14.14
CA PRO A 428 8.81 33.32 13.09
C PRO A 428 10.25 33.50 13.59
N ASP A 429 10.44 33.69 14.91
CA ASP A 429 11.76 33.72 15.55
C ASP A 429 12.19 32.36 16.15
N TYR A 430 11.36 31.31 16.04
CA TYR A 430 11.67 30.01 16.62
C TYR A 430 13.04 29.50 16.12
N PRO A 431 14.02 29.25 17.02
CA PRO A 431 15.39 28.95 16.64
C PRO A 431 15.51 27.57 16.00
N CYS A 432 16.41 27.42 15.02
CA CYS A 432 16.61 26.12 14.38
C CYS A 432 17.12 25.05 15.37
N SER A 433 16.37 23.97 15.52
CA SER A 433 16.79 22.71 16.17
C SER A 433 18.07 22.17 15.51
N SER A 434 18.15 22.29 14.19
CA SER A 434 19.31 21.94 13.38
C SER A 434 19.49 22.99 12.27
N GLY A 435 20.58 23.76 12.36
CA GLY A 435 20.91 24.79 11.36
C GLY A 435 21.95 24.28 10.33
N PRO A 436 21.92 24.81 9.09
CA PRO A 436 22.92 24.49 8.09
C PRO A 436 24.32 24.99 8.52
N THR A 437 25.37 24.28 8.09
CA THR A 437 26.77 24.69 8.36
C THR A 437 27.31 25.74 7.39
N GLY A 438 26.69 25.88 6.22
CA GLY A 438 27.01 26.91 5.23
C GLY A 438 26.62 28.32 5.70
N ALA A 439 27.21 29.33 5.07
CA ALA A 439 26.78 30.71 5.26
C ALA A 439 25.41 30.91 4.59
N ILE A 440 24.38 31.19 5.38
CA ILE A 440 23.03 31.47 4.88
C ILE A 440 23.09 32.71 3.96
N ARG A 441 22.42 32.65 2.80
CA ARG A 441 22.39 33.75 1.82
C ARG A 441 21.88 35.05 2.48
N ALA A 442 22.54 36.17 2.19
CA ALA A 442 22.15 37.46 2.76
C ALA A 442 20.73 37.88 2.33
N SER A 443 20.31 37.55 1.10
CA SER A 443 18.98 37.85 0.58
C SER A 443 17.86 37.16 1.38
N ILE A 444 18.01 35.86 1.67
CA ILE A 444 16.98 35.10 2.39
C ILE A 444 16.92 35.48 3.88
N LEU A 445 18.04 35.90 4.48
CA LEU A 445 18.06 36.50 5.81
C LEU A 445 17.29 37.84 5.85
N GLU A 446 17.45 38.69 4.82
CA GLU A 446 16.70 39.95 4.70
C GLU A 446 15.21 39.68 4.51
N ALA A 447 14.82 38.79 3.59
CA ALA A 447 13.43 38.39 3.37
C ALA A 447 12.78 37.80 4.63
N ALA A 448 13.45 36.87 5.32
CA ALA A 448 12.98 36.31 6.59
C ALA A 448 12.85 37.39 7.69
N SER A 449 13.64 38.47 7.64
CA SER A 449 13.55 39.58 8.60
C SER A 449 12.32 40.45 8.34
N VAL A 450 11.97 40.66 7.07
CA VAL A 450 10.73 41.32 6.63
C VAL A 450 9.50 40.50 7.04
N ILE A 451 9.47 39.21 6.66
CA ILE A 451 8.37 38.28 6.95
C ILE A 451 8.10 38.17 8.46
N ALA A 452 9.14 38.00 9.28
CA ALA A 452 8.98 37.86 10.73
C ALA A 452 8.41 39.12 11.40
N ARG A 453 8.78 40.30 10.91
CA ARG A 453 8.19 41.57 11.38
C ARG A 453 6.70 41.64 11.03
N GLU A 454 6.32 41.19 9.84
CA GLU A 454 4.94 41.24 9.35
C GLU A 454 4.02 40.26 10.09
N LEU A 455 4.47 39.03 10.31
CA LEU A 455 3.73 38.04 11.12
C LEU A 455 3.55 38.50 12.57
N LYS A 456 4.58 39.09 13.19
CA LYS A 456 4.47 39.70 14.52
C LYS A 456 3.49 40.88 14.56
N GLN A 457 3.48 41.73 13.52
CA GLN A 457 2.57 42.86 13.42
C GLN A 457 1.11 42.41 13.22
N ALA A 458 0.88 41.38 12.41
CA ALA A 458 -0.43 40.75 12.24
C ALA A 458 -0.95 40.15 13.57
N ASN A 459 -0.07 39.50 14.34
CA ASN A 459 -0.39 38.95 15.67
C ASN A 459 -0.36 39.99 16.82
N GLY A 460 -0.48 41.29 16.52
CA GLY A 460 -0.58 42.36 17.52
C GLY A 460 0.67 42.60 18.39
N SER A 461 1.81 41.97 18.08
CA SER A 461 3.05 42.14 18.83
C SER A 461 3.72 43.48 18.49
N SER A 462 3.82 44.36 19.49
CA SER A 462 4.43 45.69 19.36
C SER A 462 5.96 45.67 19.38
N ASN A 463 6.58 44.49 19.52
CA ASN A 463 8.03 44.34 19.72
C ASN A 463 8.77 44.37 18.37
N SER A 464 8.95 45.57 17.83
CA SER A 464 9.77 45.84 16.65
C SER A 464 11.27 45.76 16.99
N THR A 465 11.83 44.55 17.01
CA THR A 465 13.28 44.34 17.02
C THR A 465 13.91 44.99 15.77
N SER A 466 14.95 45.79 15.96
CA SER A 466 15.65 46.51 14.88
C SER A 466 16.36 45.53 13.96
N ALA A 467 16.38 45.75 12.63
CA ALA A 467 17.12 44.94 11.65
C ALA A 467 18.63 44.80 11.93
N SER A 468 19.18 45.57 12.88
CA SER A 468 20.53 45.44 13.42
C SER A 468 20.69 44.42 14.57
N ASP A 469 19.62 43.71 14.98
CA ASP A 469 19.67 42.72 16.06
C ASP A 469 20.49 41.48 15.64
N PRO A 470 21.44 41.00 16.46
CA PRO A 470 22.17 39.76 16.21
C PRO A 470 21.31 38.50 15.99
N LEU A 471 20.02 38.52 16.36
CA LEU A 471 19.05 37.47 16.06
C LEU A 471 18.78 37.32 14.55
N TYR A 472 18.80 38.41 13.78
CA TYR A 472 18.49 38.39 12.34
C TYR A 472 19.55 37.70 11.48
N ASN A 473 20.75 37.46 12.02
CA ASN A 473 21.82 36.69 11.37
C ASN A 473 21.82 35.20 11.77
N ARG A 474 20.76 34.70 12.40
CA ARG A 474 20.65 33.31 12.89
C ARG A 474 19.60 32.51 12.14
N CYS A 475 19.78 31.20 12.16
CA CYS A 475 18.80 30.25 11.66
C CYS A 475 17.55 30.25 12.57
N ARG A 476 16.37 30.49 11.97
CA ARG A 476 15.05 30.53 12.61
C ARG A 476 13.93 30.24 11.60
N GLU A 477 12.73 29.94 12.10
CA GLU A 477 11.54 29.56 11.31
C GLU A 477 11.20 30.48 10.12
N ALA A 478 11.38 31.80 10.25
CA ALA A 478 11.11 32.72 9.13
C ALA A 478 11.96 32.46 7.87
N LEU A 479 13.06 31.70 7.97
CA LEU A 479 13.81 31.23 6.80
C LEU A 479 13.07 30.13 6.03
N THR A 480 12.28 29.28 6.70
CA THR A 480 11.40 28.29 6.05
C THR A 480 10.40 29.00 5.16
N ILE A 481 9.76 30.04 5.70
CA ILE A 481 8.73 30.83 5.01
C ILE A 481 9.36 31.60 3.83
N ALA A 482 10.52 32.24 4.05
CA ALA A 482 11.25 32.90 2.98
C ALA A 482 11.73 31.94 1.88
N PHE A 483 12.07 30.69 2.24
CA PHE A 483 12.46 29.65 1.27
C PHE A 483 11.25 29.16 0.47
N LEU A 484 10.11 28.92 1.13
CA LEU A 484 8.84 28.62 0.46
C LEU A 484 8.46 29.72 -0.53
N ASP A 485 8.55 31.00 -0.12
CA ASP A 485 8.32 32.15 -1.01
C ASP A 485 9.27 32.15 -2.22
N GLU A 486 10.58 31.94 -2.03
CA GLU A 486 11.54 31.82 -3.14
C GLU A 486 11.25 30.61 -4.06
N LEU A 487 10.81 29.47 -3.53
CA LEU A 487 10.47 28.29 -4.33
C LEU A 487 9.23 28.52 -5.20
N LEU A 488 8.17 29.13 -4.65
CA LEU A 488 6.96 29.48 -5.39
C LEU A 488 7.27 30.45 -6.54
N ASP A 489 8.14 31.44 -6.30
CA ASP A 489 8.51 32.44 -7.29
C ASP A 489 9.47 31.89 -8.38
N VAL A 490 10.33 30.93 -8.04
CA VAL A 490 11.30 30.29 -8.96
C VAL A 490 10.66 29.20 -9.82
N GLU A 491 9.81 28.34 -9.23
CA GLU A 491 9.20 27.22 -9.96
C GLU A 491 7.92 27.61 -10.70
N GLN A 492 7.16 28.57 -10.18
CA GLN A 492 5.82 28.94 -10.65
C GLN A 492 4.98 27.67 -10.92
N PRO A 493 4.76 26.82 -9.89
CA PRO A 493 4.10 25.54 -10.07
C PRO A 493 2.63 25.73 -10.43
N ASP A 494 2.08 24.80 -11.21
CA ASP A 494 0.64 24.73 -11.47
C ASP A 494 -0.12 24.29 -10.20
N PHE A 495 0.55 23.58 -9.28
CA PHE A 495 -0.03 23.06 -8.05
C PHE A 495 0.98 22.91 -6.90
N VAL A 496 0.54 23.03 -5.65
CA VAL A 496 1.37 22.77 -4.45
C VAL A 496 0.80 21.65 -3.59
N VAL A 497 1.62 20.72 -3.14
CA VAL A 497 1.23 19.69 -2.16
C VAL A 497 2.03 19.86 -0.88
N PHE A 498 1.32 20.08 0.21
CA PHE A 498 1.85 20.10 1.57
C PHE A 498 1.78 18.68 2.15
N SER A 499 2.88 17.93 2.10
CA SER A 499 2.88 16.47 2.31
C SER A 499 3.09 16.04 3.78
N GLY A 500 2.35 16.67 4.68
CA GLY A 500 2.33 16.39 6.12
C GLY A 500 3.44 17.06 6.94
N ASP A 501 3.22 17.07 8.26
CA ASP A 501 4.00 17.83 9.24
C ASP A 501 4.12 19.30 8.86
N ASN A 502 2.97 19.87 8.54
CA ASN A 502 2.82 21.25 8.09
C ASN A 502 3.01 22.21 9.28
N VAL A 503 2.48 21.81 10.44
CA VAL A 503 2.53 22.52 11.71
C VAL A 503 3.06 21.61 12.82
N HIS A 504 3.78 22.19 13.78
CA HIS A 504 4.32 21.47 14.93
C HIS A 504 4.38 22.42 16.15
N THR A 505 3.27 22.56 16.87
CA THR A 505 3.15 23.44 18.04
C THR A 505 2.09 22.93 18.99
N SER A 506 2.24 23.18 20.30
CA SER A 506 1.27 22.77 21.33
C SER A 506 0.36 23.91 21.80
N ASP A 507 0.44 25.08 21.16
CA ASP A 507 -0.40 26.25 21.43
C ASP A 507 -1.37 26.47 20.26
N ALA A 508 -2.68 26.40 20.53
CA ALA A 508 -3.72 26.50 19.52
C ALA A 508 -3.72 27.84 18.75
N THR A 509 -3.31 28.95 19.39
CA THR A 509 -3.25 30.25 18.70
C THR A 509 -2.12 30.25 17.68
N ASN A 510 -0.95 29.77 18.09
CA ASN A 510 0.20 29.62 17.20
C ASN A 510 -0.04 28.55 16.13
N HIS A 511 -0.82 27.51 16.41
CA HIS A 511 -1.22 26.49 15.44
C HIS A 511 -2.06 27.14 14.32
N SER A 512 -3.13 27.85 14.66
CA SER A 512 -3.95 28.56 13.66
C SER A 512 -3.13 29.57 12.84
N LEU A 513 -2.17 30.26 13.48
CA LEU A 513 -1.26 31.18 12.80
C LEU A 513 -0.30 30.45 11.84
N ALA A 514 0.19 29.26 12.20
CA ALA A 514 1.04 28.44 11.34
C ALA A 514 0.29 27.94 10.09
N ILE A 515 -0.95 27.43 10.26
CA ILE A 515 -1.83 27.06 9.13
C ILE A 515 -2.05 28.26 8.22
N GLY A 516 -2.45 29.40 8.78
CA GLY A 516 -2.63 30.65 8.03
C GLY A 516 -1.37 31.06 7.26
N THR A 517 -0.21 30.94 7.90
CA THR A 517 1.08 31.37 7.34
C THR A 517 1.45 30.63 6.06
N PHE A 518 1.36 29.30 5.99
CA PHE A 518 1.73 28.57 4.77
C PHE A 518 0.65 28.67 3.69
N THR A 519 -0.63 28.55 4.08
CA THR A 519 -1.77 28.62 3.14
C THR A 519 -1.89 30.01 2.49
N ASP A 520 -1.63 31.10 3.22
CA ASP A 520 -1.61 32.46 2.65
C ASP A 520 -0.61 32.63 1.51
N ARG A 521 0.51 31.89 1.48
CA ARG A 521 1.56 32.06 0.45
C ARG A 521 1.19 31.49 -0.91
N VAL A 522 0.37 30.45 -0.93
CA VAL A 522 -0.18 29.86 -2.17
C VAL A 522 -1.46 30.58 -2.59
N GLU A 523 -2.35 30.88 -1.64
CA GLU A 523 -3.59 31.62 -1.87
C GLU A 523 -3.35 33.03 -2.43
N SER A 524 -2.41 33.79 -1.85
CA SER A 524 -2.08 35.15 -2.34
C SER A 524 -1.41 35.18 -3.72
N ARG A 525 -0.89 34.04 -4.19
CA ARG A 525 -0.36 33.86 -5.55
C ARG A 525 -1.39 33.28 -6.52
N GLY A 526 -2.55 32.84 -6.04
CA GLY A 526 -3.58 32.16 -6.83
C GLY A 526 -3.16 30.78 -7.33
N ILE A 527 -2.31 30.08 -6.56
CA ILE A 527 -1.80 28.75 -6.90
C ILE A 527 -2.69 27.69 -6.23
N PRO A 528 -3.35 26.80 -6.99
CA PRO A 528 -4.06 25.63 -6.46
C PRO A 528 -3.19 24.75 -5.57
N TRP A 529 -3.75 24.24 -4.47
CA TRP A 529 -2.98 23.46 -3.51
C TRP A 529 -3.80 22.40 -2.76
N ALA A 530 -3.11 21.34 -2.32
CA ALA A 530 -3.64 20.28 -1.47
C ALA A 530 -2.70 19.98 -0.29
N ALA A 531 -3.18 19.18 0.67
CA ALA A 531 -2.42 18.79 1.86
C ALA A 531 -2.81 17.39 2.35
N VAL A 532 -1.85 16.65 2.88
CA VAL A 532 -2.08 15.50 3.77
C VAL A 532 -1.57 15.83 5.17
N PHE A 533 -2.08 15.14 6.18
CA PHE A 533 -1.63 15.27 7.57
C PHE A 533 -0.37 14.44 7.83
N GLY A 534 0.51 14.97 8.67
CA GLY A 534 1.57 14.21 9.34
C GLY A 534 1.25 13.89 10.79
N ASN A 535 2.22 13.31 11.50
CA ASN A 535 2.04 12.88 12.88
C ASN A 535 2.12 14.03 13.90
N HIS A 536 2.75 15.16 13.53
CA HIS A 536 2.86 16.34 14.40
C HIS A 536 1.73 17.38 14.23
N ASP A 537 0.98 17.29 13.12
CA ASP A 537 -0.01 18.30 12.74
C ASP A 537 -1.04 18.54 13.86
N THR A 538 -1.63 17.50 14.45
CA THR A 538 -2.67 17.63 15.50
C THR A 538 -2.14 17.95 16.92
N GLU A 539 -0.86 18.27 17.12
CA GLU A 539 -0.30 18.52 18.47
C GLU A 539 -0.86 19.79 19.17
N GLY A 540 -1.40 20.74 18.41
CA GLY A 540 -1.78 22.06 18.93
C GLY A 540 -3.17 22.16 19.54
N GLY A 541 -3.81 21.03 19.83
CA GLY A 541 -5.15 20.98 20.44
C GLY A 541 -6.30 21.19 19.47
N PHE A 542 -6.10 20.86 18.19
CA PHE A 542 -7.14 20.68 17.19
C PHE A 542 -7.11 19.23 16.69
N ASP A 543 -8.26 18.64 16.38
CA ASP A 543 -8.33 17.39 15.62
C ASP A 543 -8.13 17.61 14.10
N ARG A 544 -8.12 16.52 13.32
CA ARG A 544 -7.87 16.61 11.87
C ARG A 544 -9.00 17.36 11.16
N GLU A 545 -10.24 17.15 11.56
CA GLU A 545 -11.43 17.78 11.01
C GLU A 545 -11.44 19.30 11.25
N GLU A 546 -11.10 19.74 12.46
CA GLU A 546 -10.91 21.15 12.82
C GLU A 546 -9.73 21.78 12.04
N MET A 547 -8.62 21.06 11.89
CA MET A 547 -7.50 21.53 11.04
C MET A 547 -7.91 21.67 9.57
N LEU A 548 -8.71 20.74 9.05
CA LEU A 548 -9.24 20.79 7.68
C LEU A 548 -10.22 21.96 7.50
N GLU A 549 -11.02 22.27 8.52
CA GLU A 549 -11.88 23.47 8.52
C GLU A 549 -11.02 24.74 8.45
N LEU A 550 -9.92 24.82 9.21
CA LEU A 550 -8.96 25.94 9.16
C LEU A 550 -8.21 26.03 7.82
N MET A 551 -7.91 24.90 7.19
CA MET A 551 -7.25 24.83 5.88
C MET A 551 -8.18 25.19 4.71
N THR A 552 -9.49 25.01 4.84
CA THR A 552 -10.47 25.26 3.76
C THR A 552 -11.25 26.58 3.94
N SER A 553 -11.39 27.07 5.18
CA SER A 553 -12.13 28.28 5.51
C SER A 553 -11.61 29.52 4.79
N ASN A 554 -12.45 30.12 3.94
CA ASN A 554 -12.14 31.29 3.13
C ASN A 554 -10.93 31.12 2.18
N ARG A 555 -10.62 29.87 1.79
CA ARG A 555 -9.58 29.55 0.82
C ARG A 555 -10.20 29.30 -0.55
N GLN A 556 -9.69 29.96 -1.58
CA GLN A 556 -10.24 29.90 -2.94
C GLN A 556 -9.52 28.89 -3.83
N PHE A 557 -8.28 28.54 -3.47
CA PHE A 557 -7.39 27.66 -4.24
C PHE A 557 -7.10 26.35 -3.50
N ALA A 558 -7.79 26.08 -2.40
CA ALA A 558 -7.70 24.84 -1.63
C ALA A 558 -8.48 23.70 -2.31
N HIS A 559 -7.77 22.61 -2.59
CA HIS A 559 -8.32 21.33 -3.09
C HIS A 559 -8.36 20.24 -2.02
N VAL A 560 -7.95 20.54 -0.77
CA VAL A 560 -8.10 19.63 0.37
C VAL A 560 -9.59 19.31 0.58
N LYS A 561 -9.93 18.03 0.78
CA LYS A 561 -11.28 17.57 1.09
C LYS A 561 -11.27 16.77 2.39
N TYR A 562 -12.41 16.68 3.07
CA TYR A 562 -12.58 15.75 4.19
C TYR A 562 -12.44 14.27 3.75
N GLY A 563 -12.90 13.95 2.54
CA GLY A 563 -13.02 12.59 2.05
C GLY A 563 -14.41 11.99 2.33
N PRO A 564 -14.63 10.71 1.99
CA PRO A 564 -15.91 10.05 2.20
C PRO A 564 -16.14 9.77 3.68
N ARG A 565 -17.40 9.78 4.10
CA ARG A 565 -17.78 9.49 5.49
C ARG A 565 -17.85 7.99 5.73
N GLY A 566 -17.36 7.53 6.89
CA GLY A 566 -17.42 6.13 7.28
C GLY A 566 -16.21 5.28 6.86
N ILE A 567 -15.16 5.88 6.29
CA ILE A 567 -13.82 5.29 6.23
C ILE A 567 -12.92 5.90 7.32
N ASP A 568 -11.75 5.32 7.52
CA ASP A 568 -10.76 5.78 8.48
C ASP A 568 -9.95 6.99 8.00
N GLY A 569 -9.49 7.81 8.96
CA GLY A 569 -8.71 9.02 8.69
C GLY A 569 -9.52 10.15 8.06
N VAL A 570 -8.85 11.29 7.87
CA VAL A 570 -9.47 12.51 7.34
C VAL A 570 -8.52 13.12 6.32
N GLY A 571 -9.02 13.49 5.14
CA GLY A 571 -8.16 13.92 4.03
C GLY A 571 -7.88 12.82 3.00
N ASN A 572 -8.83 11.90 2.82
CA ASN A 572 -8.78 10.87 1.77
C ASN A 572 -9.53 11.35 0.51
N TYR A 573 -8.82 11.74 -0.54
CA TYR A 573 -9.45 12.35 -1.73
C TYR A 573 -8.59 12.25 -2.99
N GLU A 574 -9.15 12.66 -4.13
CA GLU A 574 -8.42 12.79 -5.39
C GLU A 574 -8.52 14.20 -5.99
N VAL A 575 -7.49 14.57 -6.75
CA VAL A 575 -7.47 15.75 -7.60
C VAL A 575 -7.15 15.30 -9.02
N GLU A 576 -8.09 15.53 -9.93
CA GLU A 576 -7.96 15.24 -11.35
C GLU A 576 -7.36 16.44 -12.08
N VAL A 577 -6.34 16.19 -12.90
CA VAL A 577 -5.84 17.17 -13.85
C VAL A 577 -6.56 16.96 -15.17
N VAL A 578 -7.26 17.98 -15.65
CA VAL A 578 -8.08 17.94 -16.85
C VAL A 578 -7.47 18.72 -18.01
N ALA A 579 -7.81 18.33 -19.23
CA ALA A 579 -7.41 19.02 -20.45
C ALA A 579 -8.06 20.41 -20.54
N PRO A 580 -7.28 21.51 -20.64
CA PRO A 580 -7.81 22.88 -20.66
C PRO A 580 -8.55 23.24 -21.97
N VAL A 581 -8.37 22.41 -23.01
CA VAL A 581 -8.98 22.55 -24.35
C VAL A 581 -9.01 21.19 -25.02
N ALA A 582 -9.95 20.96 -25.94
CA ALA A 582 -9.98 19.75 -26.77
C ALA A 582 -8.72 19.60 -27.64
N GLY A 583 -8.23 18.37 -27.81
CA GLY A 583 -6.99 18.07 -28.51
C GLY A 583 -6.82 16.57 -28.83
N ALA A 584 -5.56 16.13 -28.97
CA ALA A 584 -5.24 14.71 -29.15
C ALA A 584 -5.54 13.88 -27.89
N TRP A 585 -5.47 14.54 -26.74
CA TRP A 585 -5.75 14.07 -25.38
C TRP A 585 -7.25 14.07 -24.99
N GLY A 586 -8.15 14.09 -25.98
CA GLY A 586 -9.59 14.06 -25.73
C GLY A 586 -10.25 15.45 -25.73
N SER A 587 -11.37 15.56 -25.01
CA SER A 587 -12.20 16.77 -24.97
C SER A 587 -11.67 17.77 -23.94
N GLU A 588 -12.13 19.02 -24.04
CA GLU A 588 -12.00 19.99 -22.96
C GLU A 588 -12.69 19.44 -21.70
N GLY A 589 -12.00 19.46 -20.56
CA GLY A 589 -12.46 18.85 -19.32
C GLY A 589 -12.25 17.33 -19.18
N SER A 590 -11.67 16.64 -20.17
CA SER A 590 -11.28 15.22 -19.99
C SER A 590 -10.09 15.08 -19.04
N THR A 591 -10.15 14.16 -18.07
CA THR A 591 -9.02 13.85 -17.18
C THR A 591 -7.84 13.27 -17.95
N VAL A 592 -6.64 13.75 -17.64
CA VAL A 592 -5.37 13.38 -18.30
C VAL A 592 -4.27 12.96 -17.33
N PHE A 593 -4.42 13.24 -16.04
CA PHE A 593 -3.53 12.81 -14.95
C PHE A 593 -4.28 12.87 -13.60
N ARG A 594 -3.90 12.05 -12.62
CA ARG A 594 -4.55 12.02 -11.30
C ARG A 594 -3.56 12.10 -10.14
N MET A 595 -4.02 12.69 -9.04
CA MET A 595 -3.29 12.76 -7.78
C MET A 595 -4.21 12.25 -6.65
N TYR A 596 -3.82 11.19 -5.97
CA TYR A 596 -4.51 10.67 -4.79
C TYR A 596 -3.85 11.17 -3.50
N PHE A 597 -4.64 11.40 -2.47
CA PHE A 597 -4.21 11.88 -1.16
C PHE A 597 -4.82 10.98 -0.09
N LEU A 598 -3.99 10.43 0.80
CA LEU A 598 -4.42 9.55 1.89
C LEU A 598 -3.83 10.00 3.23
N ASP A 599 -4.64 9.90 4.29
CA ASP A 599 -4.22 10.16 5.67
C ASP A 599 -3.49 8.95 6.26
N SER A 600 -2.17 9.03 6.40
CA SER A 600 -1.37 7.99 7.06
C SER A 600 -1.48 7.99 8.59
N HIS A 601 -2.37 8.79 9.17
CA HIS A 601 -2.60 8.90 10.61
C HIS A 601 -1.35 9.44 11.35
N ALA A 602 -1.19 9.11 12.64
CA ALA A 602 -0.14 9.65 13.51
C ALA A 602 0.41 8.57 14.45
N ASN A 603 -0.18 8.46 15.65
CA ASN A 603 0.17 7.47 16.66
C ASN A 603 -0.96 6.45 16.77
N ILE A 604 -0.63 5.19 17.05
CA ILE A 604 -1.62 4.11 17.15
C ILE A 604 -2.67 4.44 18.22
N ASP A 605 -3.95 4.31 17.85
CA ASP A 605 -5.03 4.24 18.84
C ASP A 605 -4.93 2.91 19.59
N ALA A 606 -4.15 2.90 20.68
CA ALA A 606 -3.96 1.74 21.54
C ALA A 606 -5.22 1.31 22.32
N GLN A 607 -6.32 2.07 22.27
CA GLN A 607 -7.62 1.63 22.78
C GLN A 607 -8.36 0.82 21.71
N ARG A 608 -8.25 1.19 20.43
CA ARG A 608 -8.82 0.47 19.28
C ARG A 608 -7.98 -0.75 18.87
N PHE A 609 -6.66 -0.65 18.96
CA PHE A 609 -5.68 -1.67 18.57
C PHE A 609 -4.80 -2.10 19.77
N PRO A 610 -5.38 -2.60 20.89
CA PRO A 610 -4.66 -2.84 22.14
C PRO A 610 -3.65 -4.00 22.10
N LEU A 611 -3.60 -4.74 20.98
CA LEU A 611 -2.72 -5.89 20.81
C LEU A 611 -1.44 -5.57 20.04
N VAL A 612 -1.32 -4.40 19.38
CA VAL A 612 -0.10 -4.02 18.65
C VAL A 612 1.08 -3.92 19.63
N ALA A 613 2.20 -4.56 19.27
CA ALA A 613 3.30 -4.85 20.19
C ALA A 613 3.96 -3.59 20.78
N ASP A 614 4.08 -2.52 19.99
CA ASP A 614 4.50 -1.21 20.46
C ASP A 614 3.40 -0.16 20.21
N PRO A 615 2.58 0.19 21.22
CA PRO A 615 1.56 1.25 21.09
C PRO A 615 2.15 2.67 21.00
N SER A 616 3.48 2.83 21.06
CA SER A 616 4.18 4.08 20.74
C SER A 616 4.73 4.14 19.31
N SER A 617 4.49 3.09 18.51
CA SER A 617 4.79 3.07 17.08
C SER A 617 3.82 3.96 16.28
N TYR A 618 4.20 4.24 15.03
CA TYR A 618 3.39 5.00 14.10
C TYR A 618 2.19 4.20 13.62
N ASP A 619 1.08 4.91 13.43
CA ASP A 619 -0.13 4.33 12.87
C ASP A 619 -0.02 4.21 11.32
N TRP A 620 -0.98 3.51 10.70
CA TRP A 620 -0.94 3.12 9.30
C TRP A 620 -2.24 3.44 8.55
N VAL A 621 -2.16 3.58 7.22
CA VAL A 621 -3.31 3.70 6.31
C VAL A 621 -4.17 2.43 6.42
N LYS A 622 -5.44 2.56 6.80
CA LYS A 622 -6.36 1.45 7.05
C LYS A 622 -6.95 0.88 5.75
N GLU A 623 -7.43 -0.37 5.81
CA GLU A 623 -8.00 -1.04 4.63
C GLU A 623 -9.17 -0.25 4.02
N THR A 624 -10.01 0.41 4.83
CA THR A 624 -11.12 1.25 4.34
C THR A 624 -10.66 2.39 3.42
N GLN A 625 -9.46 2.93 3.65
CA GLN A 625 -8.82 3.94 2.79
C GLN A 625 -8.20 3.31 1.52
N ILE A 626 -7.64 2.10 1.66
CA ILE A 626 -7.09 1.35 0.51
C ILE A 626 -8.24 0.93 -0.42
N ASP A 627 -9.39 0.53 0.11
CA ASP A 627 -10.57 0.19 -0.69
C ASP A 627 -11.20 1.40 -1.35
N PHE A 628 -11.31 2.54 -0.67
CA PHE A 628 -11.70 3.79 -1.31
C PHE A 628 -10.80 4.10 -2.53
N TYR A 629 -9.47 3.96 -2.39
CA TYR A 629 -8.55 4.06 -3.53
C TYR A 629 -8.81 2.98 -4.60
N ARG A 630 -9.05 1.72 -4.22
CA ARG A 630 -9.35 0.64 -5.18
C ARG A 630 -10.64 0.91 -5.96
N GLU A 631 -11.66 1.46 -5.31
CA GLU A 631 -12.93 1.82 -5.93
C GLU A 631 -12.74 2.93 -6.97
N LEU A 632 -12.03 4.01 -6.63
CA LEU A 632 -11.67 5.09 -7.56
C LEU A 632 -10.91 4.56 -8.79
N ALA A 633 -9.79 3.85 -8.58
CA ALA A 633 -8.98 3.35 -9.69
C ALA A 633 -9.75 2.36 -10.58
N ARG A 634 -10.68 1.57 -10.01
CA ARG A 634 -11.57 0.67 -10.78
C ARG A 634 -12.66 1.42 -11.54
N SER A 635 -13.27 2.48 -10.98
CA SER A 635 -14.21 3.32 -11.75
C SER A 635 -13.50 4.02 -12.91
N HIS A 636 -12.29 4.55 -12.68
CA HIS A 636 -11.46 5.17 -13.71
C HIS A 636 -11.10 4.20 -14.85
N ALA A 637 -10.81 2.94 -14.52
CA ALA A 637 -10.56 1.90 -15.52
C ALA A 637 -11.84 1.51 -16.31
N ALA A 638 -13.01 1.52 -15.67
CA ALA A 638 -14.28 1.26 -16.33
C ALA A 638 -14.65 2.40 -17.31
N GLU A 639 -14.52 3.66 -16.90
CA GLU A 639 -14.77 4.83 -17.75
C GLU A 639 -13.89 4.84 -19.01
N ALA A 640 -12.60 4.48 -18.88
CA ALA A 640 -11.68 4.37 -20.01
C ALA A 640 -12.09 3.27 -21.01
N SER A 641 -12.71 2.18 -20.52
CA SER A 641 -13.22 1.08 -21.34
C SER A 641 -14.49 1.47 -22.12
N GLU A 642 -15.40 2.23 -21.50
CA GLU A 642 -16.64 2.67 -22.16
C GLU A 642 -16.42 3.78 -23.20
N THR A 643 -15.35 4.55 -23.09
CA THR A 643 -15.12 5.77 -23.90
C THR A 643 -14.20 5.58 -25.11
N SER A 644 -13.51 4.45 -25.27
CA SER A 644 -12.43 4.30 -26.26
C SER A 644 -12.74 3.33 -27.42
N ASN A 645 -12.71 3.86 -28.65
CA ASN A 645 -12.34 3.09 -29.85
C ASN A 645 -10.83 3.28 -30.08
N ALA A 646 -10.04 2.32 -29.59
CA ALA A 646 -8.60 2.15 -29.80
C ALA A 646 -7.61 3.12 -29.08
N THR A 647 -6.61 2.48 -28.44
CA THR A 647 -5.26 2.99 -28.12
C THR A 647 -5.11 4.21 -27.20
N ASN A 648 -5.65 4.18 -25.97
CA ASN A 648 -5.11 4.96 -24.86
C ASN A 648 -4.50 4.03 -23.80
N SER A 649 -3.34 4.42 -23.24
CA SER A 649 -2.80 3.83 -22.02
C SER A 649 -3.68 4.20 -20.82
N SER A 650 -3.49 3.50 -19.70
CA SER A 650 -4.08 3.88 -18.42
C SER A 650 -3.60 5.28 -18.05
N ILE A 651 -4.52 6.22 -17.82
CA ILE A 651 -4.22 7.58 -17.32
C ILE A 651 -3.39 7.41 -16.04
N PRO A 652 -2.12 7.85 -16.02
CA PRO A 652 -1.27 7.61 -14.88
C PRO A 652 -1.67 8.50 -13.70
N ALA A 653 -1.38 7.99 -12.51
CA ALA A 653 -1.61 8.69 -11.26
C ALA A 653 -0.33 8.78 -10.42
N VAL A 654 -0.36 9.66 -9.41
CA VAL A 654 0.59 9.67 -8.29
C VAL A 654 -0.18 9.72 -6.97
N MET A 655 0.45 9.31 -5.87
CA MET A 655 -0.19 9.32 -4.55
C MET A 655 0.67 10.03 -3.50
N PHE A 656 0.04 10.77 -2.61
CA PHE A 656 0.65 11.47 -1.48
C PHE A 656 0.08 10.96 -0.16
N PHE A 657 0.98 10.68 0.79
CA PHE A 657 0.70 10.36 2.19
C PHE A 657 1.98 10.70 2.99
N HIS A 658 1.92 10.80 4.32
CA HIS A 658 3.06 11.34 5.08
C HIS A 658 4.04 10.27 5.58
N ILE A 659 3.56 9.28 6.33
CA ILE A 659 4.39 8.23 6.96
C ILE A 659 4.73 7.17 5.90
N PRO A 660 6.01 6.82 5.70
CA PRO A 660 6.43 5.90 4.62
C PRO A 660 5.91 4.47 4.84
N LEU A 661 5.67 3.76 3.74
CA LEU A 661 5.39 2.32 3.78
C LEU A 661 6.67 1.52 4.08
N ALA A 662 6.52 0.32 4.64
CA ALA A 662 7.66 -0.56 4.98
C ALA A 662 8.58 -0.84 3.77
N GLU A 663 8.02 -0.85 2.55
CA GLU A 663 8.75 -1.01 1.31
C GLU A 663 9.84 0.04 1.12
N TYR A 664 9.63 1.30 1.52
CA TYR A 664 10.64 2.36 1.40
C TYR A 664 11.98 2.00 2.08
N ALA A 665 11.96 1.11 3.07
CA ALA A 665 13.15 0.63 3.74
C ALA A 665 14.11 -0.15 2.81
N LEU A 666 13.58 -0.83 1.77
CA LEU A 666 14.32 -1.72 0.86
C LEU A 666 15.33 -1.02 -0.06
N ALA A 667 15.25 0.31 -0.22
CA ALA A 667 16.11 1.07 -1.13
C ALA A 667 17.60 0.94 -0.78
N SER A 668 18.38 0.23 -1.60
CA SER A 668 19.83 0.10 -1.45
C SER A 668 20.57 1.35 -1.94
N SER A 669 21.90 1.37 -1.88
CA SER A 669 22.69 2.46 -2.46
C SER A 669 22.89 2.35 -3.98
N SER A 670 22.41 1.26 -4.60
CA SER A 670 22.60 0.96 -6.03
C SER A 670 21.34 1.13 -6.88
N ASP A 671 20.15 1.05 -6.28
CA ASP A 671 18.83 1.11 -6.96
C ASP A 671 18.11 2.45 -6.78
N ARG A 672 18.59 3.32 -5.87
CA ARG A 672 17.98 4.62 -5.56
C ARG A 672 18.73 5.80 -6.18
N ILE A 673 17.98 6.81 -6.60
CA ILE A 673 18.49 8.11 -7.00
C ILE A 673 18.28 9.08 -5.83
N GLY A 674 19.38 9.40 -5.13
CA GLY A 674 19.39 10.32 -4.01
C GLY A 674 19.96 9.74 -2.72
N GLU A 675 19.86 10.53 -1.66
CA GLU A 675 20.47 10.25 -0.37
C GLU A 675 19.46 9.69 0.66
N LYS A 676 19.90 8.65 1.39
CA LYS A 676 19.22 8.09 2.57
C LYS A 676 20.17 8.27 3.75
N HIS A 677 19.84 9.15 4.69
CA HIS A 677 20.70 9.45 5.85
C HIS A 677 20.12 8.98 7.18
N GLU A 678 18.88 8.50 7.20
CA GLU A 678 18.26 7.86 8.36
C GLU A 678 17.53 6.56 7.99
N ALA A 679 17.19 5.77 9.00
CA ALA A 679 16.35 4.60 8.83
C ALA A 679 14.95 5.04 8.34
N THR A 680 14.24 4.17 7.64
CA THR A 680 12.86 4.44 7.25
C THR A 680 11.94 4.26 8.45
N ALA A 681 11.31 5.33 8.94
CA ALA A 681 10.38 5.26 10.05
C ALA A 681 8.94 4.96 9.55
N SER A 682 8.75 3.74 9.02
CA SER A 682 7.41 3.26 8.66
C SER A 682 6.63 2.81 9.90
N ALA A 683 5.31 2.68 9.77
CA ALA A 683 4.50 1.91 10.71
C ALA A 683 5.04 0.47 10.88
N GLU A 684 4.80 -0.15 12.04
CA GLU A 684 5.15 -1.56 12.26
C GLU A 684 4.25 -2.51 11.45
N VAL A 685 3.00 -2.12 11.24
CA VAL A 685 2.01 -2.86 10.45
C VAL A 685 2.20 -2.57 8.96
N ASN A 686 2.46 -3.60 8.16
CA ASN A 686 2.33 -3.48 6.70
C ASN A 686 0.83 -3.53 6.35
N CYS A 687 0.29 -2.41 5.87
CA CYS A 687 -1.11 -2.29 5.53
C CYS A 687 -1.49 -2.89 4.16
N GLY A 688 -0.53 -3.33 3.35
CA GLY A 688 -0.79 -3.86 2.00
C GLY A 688 -1.17 -2.80 0.95
N LEU A 689 -1.02 -1.49 1.26
CA LEU A 689 -1.25 -0.40 0.30
C LEU A 689 -0.34 -0.55 -0.92
N PHE A 690 0.96 -0.79 -0.74
CA PHE A 690 1.89 -1.00 -1.86
C PHE A 690 1.39 -2.13 -2.79
N SER A 691 0.86 -3.21 -2.20
CA SER A 691 0.30 -4.32 -2.95
C SER A 691 -0.94 -3.92 -3.76
N ALA A 692 -1.77 -2.99 -3.27
CA ALA A 692 -2.88 -2.40 -4.02
C ALA A 692 -2.41 -1.42 -5.13
N LEU A 693 -1.32 -0.67 -4.91
CA LEU A 693 -0.72 0.18 -5.95
C LEU A 693 -0.24 -0.65 -7.15
N VAL A 694 0.47 -1.74 -6.87
CA VAL A 694 0.96 -2.67 -7.89
C VAL A 694 -0.19 -3.43 -8.54
N GLU A 695 -1.19 -3.89 -7.76
CA GLU A 695 -2.41 -4.54 -8.27
C GLU A 695 -3.09 -3.69 -9.36
N LEU A 696 -3.34 -2.40 -9.10
CA LEU A 696 -4.12 -1.55 -10.01
C LEU A 696 -3.26 -0.92 -11.11
N GLY A 697 -2.01 -0.58 -10.79
CA GLY A 697 -1.00 -0.17 -11.76
C GLY A 697 -1.22 1.21 -12.40
N ASP A 698 -2.22 1.99 -12.01
CA ASP A 698 -2.43 3.37 -12.45
C ASP A 698 -1.45 4.33 -11.75
N VAL A 699 -1.23 4.16 -10.43
CA VAL A 699 -0.23 4.92 -9.66
C VAL A 699 1.19 4.54 -10.06
N LYS A 700 1.94 5.52 -10.59
CA LYS A 700 3.33 5.34 -11.05
C LYS A 700 4.38 5.82 -10.05
N ALA A 701 4.00 6.69 -9.11
CA ALA A 701 4.88 7.18 -8.07
C ALA A 701 4.12 7.56 -6.79
N THR A 702 4.75 7.34 -5.62
CA THR A 702 4.28 7.78 -4.32
C THR A 702 5.26 8.78 -3.70
N PHE A 703 4.73 9.77 -2.99
CA PHE A 703 5.51 10.88 -2.42
C PHE A 703 5.22 11.06 -0.93
N VAL A 704 6.27 10.98 -0.11
CA VAL A 704 6.20 11.02 1.36
C VAL A 704 7.15 12.06 1.97
N GLY A 705 6.94 12.35 3.26
CA GLY A 705 7.82 13.16 4.11
C GLY A 705 8.38 12.32 5.26
N HIS A 706 8.19 12.80 6.49
CA HIS A 706 8.41 12.13 7.78
C HIS A 706 9.89 11.89 8.14
N ASP A 707 10.66 11.26 7.25
CA ASP A 707 12.12 11.10 7.37
C ASP A 707 12.81 12.29 6.68
N HIS A 708 13.03 13.39 7.41
CA HIS A 708 13.40 14.69 6.85
C HIS A 708 14.73 14.70 6.06
N VAL A 709 15.63 13.76 6.33
CA VAL A 709 16.94 13.64 5.67
C VAL A 709 17.04 12.45 4.73
N ASN A 710 15.91 11.83 4.40
CA ASN A 710 15.75 10.98 3.22
C ASN A 710 15.17 11.81 2.07
N GLU A 711 15.71 11.67 0.87
CA GLU A 711 15.36 12.50 -0.30
C GLU A 711 15.44 11.75 -1.63
N TYR A 712 15.47 10.42 -1.57
CA TYR A 712 15.63 9.56 -2.73
C TYR A 712 14.30 9.19 -3.39
N CYS A 713 14.37 8.83 -4.67
CA CYS A 713 13.39 7.94 -5.30
C CYS A 713 14.05 6.59 -5.57
N TYR A 714 13.29 5.51 -5.55
CA TYR A 714 13.73 4.22 -6.10
C TYR A 714 12.54 3.45 -6.69
N LEU A 715 12.80 2.67 -7.73
CA LEU A 715 11.76 1.96 -8.46
C LEU A 715 11.51 0.59 -7.83
N ARG A 716 10.28 0.31 -7.41
CA ARG A 716 9.86 -1.02 -6.98
C ARG A 716 8.63 -1.46 -7.79
N GLN A 717 8.80 -2.53 -8.58
CA GLN A 717 7.70 -3.21 -9.29
C GLN A 717 6.79 -2.27 -10.13
N GLY A 718 7.37 -1.27 -10.78
CA GLY A 718 6.63 -0.29 -11.60
C GLY A 718 6.13 0.95 -10.86
N VAL A 719 6.30 1.02 -9.54
CA VAL A 719 5.97 2.20 -8.70
C VAL A 719 7.24 2.83 -8.16
N GLN A 720 7.43 4.12 -8.37
CA GLN A 720 8.53 4.89 -7.79
C GLN A 720 8.20 5.32 -6.36
N LEU A 721 8.99 4.91 -5.38
CA LEU A 721 8.81 5.29 -3.98
C LEU A 721 9.75 6.46 -3.66
N CYS A 722 9.19 7.67 -3.53
CA CYS A 722 9.94 8.92 -3.42
C CYS A 722 9.75 9.64 -2.06
N TYR A 723 10.86 10.05 -1.43
CA TYR A 723 10.84 11.06 -0.36
C TYR A 723 11.00 12.47 -0.94
N GLY A 724 10.28 13.44 -0.37
CA GLY A 724 10.40 14.86 -0.72
C GLY A 724 11.72 15.51 -0.26
N GLY A 725 12.20 15.10 0.93
CA GLY A 725 13.30 15.75 1.65
C GLY A 725 12.84 17.04 2.33
N GLY A 726 13.04 17.13 3.65
CA GLY A 726 12.38 18.15 4.49
C GLY A 726 12.82 19.59 4.21
N ILE A 727 11.84 20.48 4.05
CA ILE A 727 12.04 21.92 3.84
C ILE A 727 12.31 22.68 5.15
N GLY A 728 11.80 22.18 6.28
CA GLY A 728 11.70 22.92 7.54
C GLY A 728 13.02 23.43 8.13
N LEU A 729 13.02 24.71 8.50
CA LEU A 729 13.94 25.34 9.44
C LEU A 729 13.13 25.79 10.67
N GLY A 730 13.79 26.08 11.80
CA GLY A 730 13.08 26.23 13.08
C GLY A 730 12.93 24.88 13.78
N ARG A 731 11.71 24.46 14.13
CA ARG A 731 11.50 23.25 14.95
C ARG A 731 11.92 21.95 14.24
N ALA A 732 11.76 21.86 12.93
CA ALA A 732 12.15 20.70 12.11
C ALA A 732 13.59 20.21 12.38
N TYR A 733 13.75 18.91 12.62
CA TYR A 733 15.07 18.27 12.72
C TYR A 733 15.70 18.07 11.33
N GLY A 734 16.99 17.76 11.29
CA GLY A 734 17.77 17.61 10.06
C GLY A 734 19.28 17.57 10.31
N LEU A 735 20.07 17.43 9.26
CA LEU A 735 21.52 17.22 9.35
C LEU A 735 22.35 18.45 8.94
N ARG A 736 23.41 18.70 9.69
CA ARG A 736 24.34 19.85 9.53
C ARG A 736 24.95 20.03 8.14
N ASN A 737 25.12 18.94 7.40
CA ASN A 737 25.74 18.90 6.07
C ASN A 737 24.75 18.47 4.98
N PHE A 738 23.46 18.48 5.29
CA PHE A 738 22.37 18.15 4.39
C PHE A 738 21.53 19.41 4.21
N ASP A 739 21.44 19.91 2.98
CA ASP A 739 20.73 21.17 2.75
C ASP A 739 19.21 20.95 2.78
N ARG A 740 18.46 21.94 3.23
CA ARG A 740 16.99 21.89 3.14
C ARG A 740 16.56 21.94 1.70
N ARG A 741 15.48 21.25 1.36
CA ARG A 741 15.04 21.13 -0.03
C ARG A 741 13.53 21.02 -0.15
N ALA A 742 13.07 21.12 -1.39
CA ALA A 742 11.74 20.74 -1.81
C ALA A 742 11.86 19.93 -3.11
N ARG A 743 10.89 19.06 -3.36
CA ARG A 743 10.81 18.24 -4.56
C ARG A 743 9.80 18.83 -5.53
N VAL A 744 10.12 18.79 -6.82
CA VAL A 744 9.24 19.19 -7.90
C VAL A 744 8.93 17.97 -8.74
N ILE A 745 7.68 17.84 -9.17
CA ILE A 745 7.17 16.73 -9.97
C ILE A 745 6.55 17.37 -11.21
N GLU A 746 6.95 16.90 -12.39
CA GLU A 746 6.43 17.40 -13.66
C GLU A 746 5.86 16.24 -14.45
N TRP A 747 4.54 16.20 -14.58
CA TRP A 747 3.84 15.35 -15.53
C TRP A 747 3.77 16.04 -16.89
N SER A 748 3.81 15.26 -17.96
CA SER A 748 3.58 15.73 -19.32
C SER A 748 2.91 14.66 -20.18
N LEU A 749 2.17 15.09 -21.19
CA LEU A 749 1.54 14.26 -22.22
C LEU A 749 1.85 14.85 -23.59
N ASP A 750 2.57 14.10 -24.42
CA ASP A 750 3.07 14.59 -25.70
C ASP A 750 2.09 14.39 -26.88
N SER A 751 2.53 14.79 -28.08
CA SER A 751 1.76 14.64 -29.31
C SER A 751 1.61 13.20 -29.82
N GLU A 752 2.41 12.26 -29.30
CA GLU A 752 2.28 10.82 -29.54
C GLU A 752 1.34 10.14 -28.52
N GLN A 753 0.74 10.92 -27.62
CA GLN A 753 -0.07 10.45 -26.48
C GLN A 753 0.72 9.60 -25.47
N LYS A 754 2.01 9.91 -25.30
CA LYS A 754 2.83 9.31 -24.25
C LYS A 754 2.88 10.20 -23.03
N HIS A 755 2.60 9.61 -21.88
CA HIS A 755 2.80 10.22 -20.60
C HIS A 755 4.26 10.11 -20.14
N THR A 756 4.75 11.13 -19.43
CA THR A 756 6.06 11.11 -18.77
C THR A 756 5.99 11.90 -17.47
N ILE A 757 6.52 11.31 -16.39
CA ILE A 757 6.66 11.94 -15.07
C ILE A 757 8.15 12.11 -14.78
N ARG A 758 8.55 13.34 -14.48
CA ARG A 758 9.91 13.73 -14.11
C ARG A 758 9.92 14.29 -12.69
N SER A 759 11.06 14.25 -12.03
CA SER A 759 11.23 14.94 -10.75
C SER A 759 12.61 15.54 -10.63
N TRP A 760 12.75 16.58 -9.80
CA TRP A 760 14.01 17.19 -9.40
C TRP A 760 13.84 17.84 -8.04
N LYS A 761 14.94 18.31 -7.46
CA LYS A 761 14.97 18.96 -6.16
C LYS A 761 15.53 20.36 -6.26
N ARG A 762 15.08 21.24 -5.37
CA ARG A 762 15.59 22.61 -5.18
C ARG A 762 16.15 22.77 -3.78
N HIS A 763 17.36 23.31 -3.68
CA HIS A 763 18.14 23.35 -2.45
C HIS A 763 18.14 24.75 -1.83
N PHE A 764 18.11 24.86 -0.50
CA PHE A 764 18.06 26.12 0.24
C PHE A 764 19.28 27.03 0.00
N GLN A 765 20.47 26.49 -0.21
CA GLN A 765 21.66 27.26 -0.59
C GLN A 765 21.51 27.91 -1.96
N ASP A 766 20.83 27.27 -2.92
CA ASP A 766 20.59 27.81 -4.26
C ASP A 766 19.35 27.17 -4.93
N PRO A 767 18.14 27.76 -4.74
CA PRO A 767 16.92 27.28 -5.38
C PRO A 767 16.93 27.48 -6.90
N THR A 768 17.84 28.26 -7.47
CA THR A 768 17.87 28.52 -8.92
C THR A 768 18.42 27.32 -9.71
N GLN A 769 19.12 26.40 -9.05
CA GLN A 769 19.67 25.19 -9.66
C GLN A 769 18.73 23.99 -9.53
N ILE A 770 18.54 23.26 -10.63
CA ILE A 770 17.87 21.97 -10.65
C ILE A 770 18.86 20.91 -10.15
N GLN A 771 18.51 20.19 -9.08
CA GLN A 771 19.32 19.11 -8.52
C GLN A 771 18.68 17.75 -8.80
N SER A 772 19.50 16.76 -9.15
CA SER A 772 19.10 15.36 -9.34
C SER A 772 17.85 15.17 -10.21
N LEU A 773 17.85 15.76 -11.42
CA LEU A 773 16.77 15.58 -12.40
C LEU A 773 16.68 14.12 -12.84
N GLU A 774 15.53 13.50 -12.55
CA GLU A 774 15.23 12.09 -12.79
C GLU A 774 13.94 11.91 -13.60
N VAL A 775 13.80 10.77 -14.27
CA VAL A 775 12.55 10.34 -14.93
C VAL A 775 11.97 9.23 -14.05
N LEU A 776 10.76 9.46 -13.54
CA LEU A 776 10.07 8.54 -12.67
C LEU A 776 9.27 7.51 -13.48
N TYR A 777 8.60 7.97 -14.55
CA TYR A 777 7.78 7.16 -15.45
C TYR A 777 7.85 7.71 -16.88
N SER A 778 7.79 6.84 -17.88
CA SER A 778 7.69 7.16 -19.31
C SER A 778 7.14 5.94 -20.06
N GLU A 779 6.35 6.18 -21.11
CA GLU A 779 5.68 5.15 -21.93
C GLU A 779 6.39 4.80 -23.25
#